data_AF-A0A197SUR1-F1
#
_entry.id   AF-A0A197SUR1-F1
#
_cell.length_a   1.000
_cell.length_b   1.000
_cell.length_c   1.000
_cell.angle_alpha   90.00
_cell.angle_beta   90.00
_cell.angle_gamma   90.00
#
_symmetry.space_group_name_H-M   'P 1'
#
loop_
_entity.id
_entity.type
_entity.pdbx_description
1 polymer ?
#
loop_
_entity_poly.entity_id
_entity_poly.type
_entity_poly.pdbx_seq_one_letter_code
_entity_poly.pdbx_strand_id
1 'polypeptide(L)'
;MTAQLLSDAADPATDRTVVGENLSLPLFRTLSGVLAGHPYLKVVVDRAENTWHLLDTAAHPFHVNYVATRVLGMELAALDAELDAFNASVYMDPGRRFLLGVLSLHTGEDAEGRERPFLVLETTEADTMSGELLAFFYEFVRARVDGRLPVLLKPANHGQEEELAAISERLVPRILSHELFGSRTRTPLNPGEVTGRLRFFRTNEEYAAAEAGLGWADIVAMPCLPDDVPRVAGFLNTAQITPLSHTNVLASGWGIPNAIVRDLEQLVERDGLDGAWVRYRVGEDEISLERLEEEPVLRAPAWHQQRIRLEPPLLEDAPVLSLHRLRSADRDRYGTKAANLGELHHVLDSRTADLTAFYGRPRPPRDDLYGHLATRFGLSDPSVPELRARAADFVAGTVGAPEGVALPFALQQHFLASSPALQQGIGKLKMALELDATEVLDPLCLQLQQLIRHTPVPESVTRQISQAFPVPPAELGRLVVRSSSNAEDLPGFSAAGVYDSVTTVHGTGELLDAVRQVWASLVSPRSVRLRHQVGISLDDTYMGVIIQEYVPASLGGVLVTCDPTRREDFRNVYLNCSPGSPEQVVDGSVLPQQYLYNVVEGGGRTVALGSWGDGLPAATRARLADLSLTGRLLQSHFSGSDFGGADVDKPLDIEWLMTERGDFRLVQIRPYAL
;
A
#
# COMPACT_ATOMS: atom_id res chain seq x y z
N MET A 1 -8.30 9.79 -14.69
CA MET A 1 -9.46 10.15 -15.53
C MET A 1 -9.18 11.41 -16.34
N THR A 2 -8.55 11.29 -17.51
CA THR A 2 -8.09 12.41 -18.37
C THR A 2 -9.06 12.78 -19.50
N ALA A 3 -10.37 12.67 -19.28
CA ALA A 3 -11.37 13.01 -20.31
C ALA A 3 -12.67 13.62 -19.77
N GLN A 4 -12.56 14.47 -18.73
CA GLN A 4 -13.68 15.30 -18.26
C GLN A 4 -13.26 16.75 -17.92
N LEU A 5 -12.18 17.26 -18.53
CA LEU A 5 -11.85 18.70 -18.51
C LEU A 5 -12.77 19.54 -19.43
N LEU A 6 -13.85 18.94 -19.92
CA LEU A 6 -14.93 19.60 -20.64
C LEU A 6 -16.26 19.15 -20.01
N SER A 7 -16.51 19.55 -18.76
CA SER A 7 -17.90 19.71 -18.34
C SER A 7 -18.26 21.18 -18.56
N ASP A 8 -19.19 21.42 -19.48
CA ASP A 8 -19.86 22.71 -19.66
C ASP A 8 -20.15 23.32 -18.29
N ALA A 9 -19.75 24.58 -18.09
CA ALA A 9 -20.23 25.35 -16.95
C ALA A 9 -21.76 25.23 -16.95
N ALA A 10 -22.34 24.76 -15.83
CA ALA A 10 -23.78 24.68 -15.69
C ALA A 10 -24.41 26.03 -16.11
N ASP A 11 -25.56 25.97 -16.79
CA ASP A 11 -26.31 27.16 -17.20
C ASP A 11 -26.39 28.12 -15.99
N PRO A 12 -25.92 29.38 -16.09
CA PRO A 12 -25.94 30.33 -14.97
C PRO A 12 -27.34 30.53 -14.38
N ALA A 13 -28.40 30.13 -15.07
CA ALA A 13 -29.76 30.07 -14.55
C ALA A 13 -29.97 29.04 -13.41
N THR A 14 -29.02 28.13 -13.15
CA THR A 14 -29.11 27.04 -12.16
C THR A 14 -28.06 27.12 -11.04
N ASP A 15 -27.14 28.08 -11.09
CA ASP A 15 -26.13 28.30 -10.05
C ASP A 15 -26.77 28.92 -8.80
N ARG A 16 -26.77 28.16 -7.70
CA ARG A 16 -27.36 28.58 -6.43
C ARG A 16 -26.34 29.16 -5.45
N THR A 17 -25.11 29.43 -5.89
CA THR A 17 -24.05 30.00 -5.06
C THR A 17 -24.52 31.28 -4.37
N VAL A 18 -24.26 31.38 -3.07
CA VAL A 18 -24.61 32.58 -2.27
C VAL A 18 -23.37 33.21 -1.66
N VAL A 19 -23.38 34.54 -1.53
CA VAL A 19 -22.25 35.33 -1.03
C VAL A 19 -22.70 36.12 0.20
N GLY A 20 -21.93 36.06 1.28
CA GLY A 20 -22.17 36.82 2.51
C GLY A 20 -23.28 36.31 3.43
N GLU A 21 -24.07 35.32 3.00
CA GLU A 21 -25.17 34.75 3.78
C GLU A 21 -24.71 33.89 4.95
N ASN A 22 -25.53 33.83 6.01
CA ASN A 22 -25.30 32.90 7.12
C ASN A 22 -25.71 31.47 6.73
N LEU A 23 -24.92 30.47 7.13
CA LEU A 23 -25.16 29.07 6.80
C LEU A 23 -26.13 28.43 7.79
N SER A 24 -27.33 28.12 7.30
CA SER A 24 -28.31 27.26 7.96
C SER A 24 -28.24 25.83 7.41
N LEU A 25 -28.74 24.83 8.16
CA LEU A 25 -28.76 23.44 7.69
C LEU A 25 -29.59 23.24 6.40
N PRO A 26 -30.77 23.89 6.22
CA PRO A 26 -31.48 23.82 4.93
C PRO A 26 -30.68 24.41 3.76
N LEU A 27 -30.02 25.55 3.96
CA LEU A 27 -29.16 26.16 2.95
C LEU A 27 -27.98 25.24 2.61
N PHE A 28 -27.30 24.70 3.62
CA PHE A 28 -26.23 23.72 3.46
C PHE A 28 -26.70 22.56 2.57
N ARG A 29 -27.81 21.90 2.92
CA ARG A 29 -28.37 20.77 2.14
C ARG A 29 -28.72 21.14 0.71
N THR A 30 -29.09 22.39 0.45
CA THR A 30 -29.44 22.86 -0.89
C THR A 30 -28.20 22.95 -1.79
N LEU A 31 -27.06 23.40 -1.23
CA LEU A 31 -25.81 23.65 -1.96
C LEU A 31 -24.82 22.48 -1.93
N SER A 32 -25.07 21.49 -1.06
CA SER A 32 -24.15 20.39 -0.82
C SER A 32 -24.11 19.38 -1.95
N GLY A 33 -22.91 18.86 -2.23
CA GLY A 33 -22.71 17.58 -2.90
C GLY A 33 -22.62 16.45 -1.87
N VAL A 34 -22.26 15.24 -2.34
CA VAL A 34 -21.94 14.09 -1.49
C VAL A 34 -20.54 13.60 -1.85
N LEU A 35 -19.73 13.30 -0.84
CA LEU A 35 -18.39 12.73 -0.98
C LEU A 35 -18.17 11.70 0.12
N ALA A 36 -17.78 10.47 -0.22
CA ALA A 36 -17.58 9.39 0.75
C ALA A 36 -18.81 9.15 1.65
N GLY A 37 -20.01 9.29 1.10
CA GLY A 37 -21.28 9.15 1.82
C GLY A 37 -21.68 10.34 2.70
N HIS A 38 -20.86 11.40 2.78
CA HIS A 38 -21.13 12.58 3.59
C HIS A 38 -21.51 13.79 2.73
N PRO A 39 -22.60 14.52 3.07
CA PRO A 39 -22.89 15.79 2.45
C PRO A 39 -21.77 16.81 2.71
N TYR A 40 -21.33 17.53 1.68
CA TYR A 40 -20.27 18.53 1.80
C TYR A 40 -20.57 19.80 1.00
N LEU A 41 -20.05 20.92 1.49
CA LEU A 41 -20.18 22.25 0.90
C LEU A 41 -18.82 22.93 0.78
N LYS A 42 -18.49 23.46 -0.40
CA LYS A 42 -17.28 24.24 -0.61
C LYS A 42 -17.46 25.69 -0.15
N VAL A 43 -16.47 26.21 0.58
CA VAL A 43 -16.46 27.59 1.08
C VAL A 43 -15.19 28.32 0.65
N VAL A 44 -15.35 29.61 0.31
CA VAL A 44 -14.25 30.54 -0.02
C VAL A 44 -14.40 31.74 0.90
N VAL A 45 -13.44 32.00 1.77
CA VAL A 45 -13.38 33.26 2.54
C VAL A 45 -12.52 34.25 1.76
N ASP A 46 -13.10 35.39 1.40
CA ASP A 46 -12.41 36.51 0.77
C ASP A 46 -12.07 37.56 1.82
N ARG A 47 -10.79 37.62 2.19
CA ARG A 47 -10.29 38.55 3.21
C ARG A 47 -10.31 40.00 2.77
N ALA A 48 -10.23 40.28 1.46
CA ALA A 48 -10.23 41.65 0.96
C ALA A 48 -11.62 42.29 1.07
N GLU A 49 -12.66 41.51 0.77
CA GLU A 49 -14.06 41.95 0.83
C GLU A 49 -14.73 41.64 2.17
N ASN A 50 -14.02 40.98 3.10
CA ASN A 50 -14.54 40.53 4.40
C ASN A 50 -15.85 39.73 4.28
N THR A 51 -15.90 38.85 3.27
CA THR A 51 -17.07 38.02 2.96
C THR A 51 -16.67 36.56 2.76
N TRP A 52 -17.67 35.70 2.58
CA TRP A 52 -17.45 34.33 2.12
C TRP A 52 -18.47 33.94 1.06
N HIS A 53 -18.08 32.96 0.25
CA HIS A 53 -18.86 32.40 -0.82
C HIS A 53 -19.18 30.95 -0.46
N LEU A 54 -20.47 30.62 -0.49
CA LEU A 54 -21.00 29.28 -0.30
C LEU A 54 -21.33 28.72 -1.68
N LEU A 55 -20.45 27.87 -2.20
CA LEU A 55 -20.50 27.43 -3.59
C LEU A 55 -21.57 26.37 -3.76
N ASP A 56 -22.37 26.47 -4.83
CA ASP A 56 -23.16 25.33 -5.29
C ASP A 56 -22.21 24.25 -5.79
N THR A 57 -22.11 23.16 -5.04
CA THR A 57 -21.11 22.10 -5.26
C THR A 57 -21.29 21.42 -6.61
N ALA A 58 -22.53 21.37 -7.13
CA ALA A 58 -22.83 20.80 -8.44
C ALA A 58 -22.39 21.72 -9.59
N ALA A 59 -22.45 23.05 -9.40
CA ALA A 59 -22.03 24.02 -10.40
C ALA A 59 -20.52 24.27 -10.36
N HIS A 60 -19.91 24.22 -9.17
CA HIS A 60 -18.50 24.57 -8.93
C HIS A 60 -17.72 23.39 -8.32
N PRO A 61 -17.18 22.49 -9.16
CA PRO A 61 -16.43 21.34 -8.69
C PRO A 61 -15.07 21.71 -8.07
N PHE A 62 -14.48 22.86 -8.43
CA PHE A 62 -13.18 23.31 -7.92
C PHE A 62 -13.23 24.76 -7.43
N HIS A 63 -12.66 25.03 -6.24
CA HIS A 63 -12.54 26.39 -5.71
C HIS A 63 -11.72 27.29 -6.64
N VAL A 64 -10.63 26.76 -7.20
CA VAL A 64 -9.70 27.50 -8.07
C VAL A 64 -10.43 28.06 -9.28
N ASN A 65 -11.22 27.23 -9.97
CA ASN A 65 -12.00 27.65 -11.13
C ASN A 65 -12.99 28.75 -10.76
N TYR A 66 -13.70 28.60 -9.63
CA TYR A 66 -14.63 29.62 -9.15
C TYR A 66 -13.93 30.95 -8.84
N VAL A 67 -12.86 30.92 -8.03
CA VAL A 67 -12.11 32.12 -7.66
C VAL A 67 -11.53 32.80 -8.89
N ALA A 68 -10.89 32.05 -9.78
CA ALA A 68 -10.30 32.61 -11.00
C ALA A 68 -11.35 33.24 -11.91
N THR A 69 -12.42 32.50 -12.25
CA THR A 69 -13.38 32.94 -13.29
C THR A 69 -14.47 33.86 -12.76
N ARG A 70 -15.01 33.60 -11.56
CA ARG A 70 -16.17 34.33 -11.02
C ARG A 70 -15.77 35.51 -10.12
N VAL A 71 -14.65 35.41 -9.43
CA VAL A 71 -14.19 36.47 -8.51
C VAL A 71 -13.16 37.37 -9.17
N LEU A 72 -12.17 36.78 -9.86
CA LEU A 72 -11.07 37.51 -10.48
C LEU A 72 -11.28 37.81 -11.97
N GLY A 73 -12.27 37.20 -12.63
CA GLY A 73 -12.57 37.44 -14.04
C GLY A 73 -11.52 36.89 -15.01
N MET A 74 -10.77 35.86 -14.61
CA MET A 74 -9.80 35.18 -15.46
C MET A 74 -10.48 34.22 -16.44
N GLU A 75 -9.93 34.09 -17.64
CA GLU A 75 -10.29 33.03 -18.58
C GLU A 75 -9.67 31.68 -18.17
N LEU A 76 -10.36 30.57 -18.39
CA LEU A 76 -9.86 29.23 -18.02
C LEU A 76 -8.53 28.88 -18.68
N ALA A 77 -8.33 29.26 -19.95
CA ALA A 77 -7.07 29.03 -20.65
C ALA A 77 -5.88 29.80 -20.02
N ALA A 78 -6.13 30.98 -19.45
CA ALA A 78 -5.11 31.74 -18.74
C ALA A 78 -4.81 31.09 -17.38
N LEU A 79 -5.83 30.59 -16.69
CA LEU A 79 -5.66 29.82 -15.46
C LEU A 79 -4.84 28.55 -15.69
N ASP A 80 -5.13 27.78 -16.75
CA ASP A 80 -4.40 26.55 -17.05
C ASP A 80 -2.90 26.83 -17.32
N ALA A 81 -2.59 27.93 -18.00
CA ALA A 81 -1.21 28.34 -18.29
C ALA A 81 -0.43 28.79 -17.03
N GLU A 82 -1.11 29.31 -16.01
CA GLU A 82 -0.49 29.83 -14.78
C GLU A 82 -0.91 29.05 -13.52
N LEU A 83 -1.40 27.81 -13.68
CA LEU A 83 -2.09 27.07 -12.62
C LEU A 83 -1.25 26.91 -11.35
N ASP A 84 0.05 26.64 -11.49
CA ASP A 84 0.95 26.44 -10.35
C ASP A 84 1.21 27.74 -9.59
N ALA A 85 1.44 28.85 -10.30
CA ALA A 85 1.59 30.17 -9.69
C ALA A 85 0.30 30.61 -9.00
N PHE A 86 -0.85 30.36 -9.63
CA PHE A 86 -2.16 30.63 -9.05
C PHE A 86 -2.37 29.81 -7.77
N ASN A 87 -2.14 28.50 -7.82
CA ASN A 87 -2.27 27.62 -6.66
C ASN A 87 -1.33 28.02 -5.52
N ALA A 88 -0.08 28.41 -5.82
CA ALA A 88 0.84 28.92 -4.81
C ALA A 88 0.27 30.17 -4.12
N SER A 89 -0.32 31.11 -4.88
CA SER A 89 -0.91 32.33 -4.31
C SER A 89 -2.14 32.09 -3.42
N VAL A 90 -2.84 30.96 -3.61
CA VAL A 90 -4.10 30.67 -2.92
C VAL A 90 -3.95 29.63 -1.79
N TYR A 91 -3.06 28.67 -1.94
CA TYR A 91 -2.86 27.58 -0.97
C TYR A 91 -1.58 27.72 -0.14
N MET A 92 -0.58 28.46 -0.64
CA MET A 92 0.76 28.48 -0.05
C MET A 92 1.18 29.84 0.51
N ASP A 93 0.70 30.95 -0.08
CA ASP A 93 1.08 32.30 0.32
C ASP A 93 0.55 32.64 1.74
N PRO A 94 1.41 33.02 2.71
CA PRO A 94 0.98 33.45 4.03
C PRO A 94 0.10 34.72 4.03
N GLY A 95 0.28 35.58 3.02
CA GLY A 95 -0.48 36.81 2.78
C GLY A 95 -1.71 36.63 1.91
N ARG A 96 -2.07 35.40 1.53
CA ARG A 96 -3.15 35.11 0.57
C ARG A 96 -4.48 35.78 0.91
N ARG A 97 -5.17 36.25 -0.13
CA ARG A 97 -6.51 36.85 -0.05
C ARG A 97 -7.59 35.82 0.28
N PHE A 98 -7.51 34.64 -0.33
CA PHE A 98 -8.56 33.63 -0.26
C PHE A 98 -8.17 32.50 0.69
N LEU A 99 -9.10 32.14 1.57
CA LEU A 99 -8.98 30.94 2.42
C LEU A 99 -10.03 29.95 1.96
N LEU A 100 -9.57 28.79 1.49
CA LEU A 100 -10.42 27.80 0.84
C LEU A 100 -10.63 26.60 1.75
N GLY A 101 -11.86 26.10 1.80
CA GLY A 101 -12.14 24.90 2.56
C GLY A 101 -13.45 24.23 2.18
N VAL A 102 -13.73 23.14 2.87
CA VAL A 102 -14.95 22.36 2.77
C VAL A 102 -15.58 22.24 4.15
N LEU A 103 -16.89 22.37 4.21
CA LEU A 103 -17.71 21.99 5.36
C LEU A 103 -18.38 20.65 5.05
N SER A 104 -18.07 19.60 5.80
CA SER A 104 -18.73 18.30 5.69
C SER A 104 -19.64 18.05 6.89
N LEU A 105 -20.81 17.47 6.64
CA LEU A 105 -21.80 17.15 7.68
C LEU A 105 -21.62 15.71 8.16
N HIS A 106 -21.42 15.58 9.46
CA HIS A 106 -21.24 14.30 10.15
C HIS A 106 -22.27 14.14 11.25
N THR A 107 -22.49 12.90 11.66
CA THR A 107 -23.37 12.55 12.78
C THR A 107 -22.55 11.79 13.80
N GLY A 108 -22.52 12.27 15.04
CA GLY A 108 -21.97 11.56 16.19
C GLY A 108 -23.07 11.15 17.15
N GLU A 109 -22.73 10.42 18.21
CA GLU A 109 -23.64 10.07 19.30
C GLU A 109 -23.32 10.91 20.54
N ASP A 110 -24.35 11.37 21.25
CA ASP A 110 -24.17 11.97 22.57
C ASP A 110 -24.07 10.90 23.68
N ALA A 111 -23.84 11.33 24.93
CA ALA A 111 -23.71 10.43 26.08
C ALA A 111 -24.97 9.58 26.36
N GLU A 112 -26.10 9.95 25.76
CA GLU A 112 -27.37 9.22 25.84
C GLU A 112 -27.67 8.41 24.57
N GLY A 113 -26.71 8.28 23.64
CA GLY A 113 -26.84 7.51 22.40
C GLY A 113 -27.72 8.18 21.34
N ARG A 114 -27.98 9.49 21.44
CA ARG A 114 -28.77 10.22 20.43
C ARG A 114 -27.86 10.77 19.36
N GLU A 115 -28.28 10.61 18.11
CA GLU A 115 -27.60 11.20 16.96
C GLU A 115 -27.58 12.73 17.04
N ARG A 116 -26.39 13.30 16.91
CA ARG A 116 -26.18 14.75 16.90
C ARG A 116 -25.32 15.16 15.71
N PRO A 117 -25.85 16.02 14.81
CA PRO A 117 -25.10 16.50 13.66
C PRO A 117 -24.04 17.53 14.07
N PHE A 118 -22.90 17.50 13.40
CA PHE A 118 -21.85 18.50 13.49
C PHE A 118 -21.20 18.73 12.13
N LEU A 119 -20.61 19.91 11.95
CA LEU A 119 -19.87 20.26 10.74
C LEU A 119 -18.37 20.14 10.98
N VAL A 120 -17.65 19.65 9.99
CA VAL A 120 -16.19 19.61 9.96
C VAL A 120 -15.71 20.57 8.88
N LEU A 121 -14.93 21.58 9.27
CA LEU A 121 -14.21 22.47 8.38
C LEU A 121 -12.83 21.88 8.07
N GLU A 122 -12.48 21.76 6.80
CA GLU A 122 -11.16 21.27 6.38
C GLU A 122 -10.65 22.03 5.15
N THR A 123 -9.32 22.11 5.00
CA THR A 123 -8.67 22.60 3.79
C THR A 123 -8.26 21.43 2.88
N THR A 124 -7.72 21.72 1.69
CA THR A 124 -7.05 20.69 0.90
C THR A 124 -5.76 20.21 1.59
N GLU A 125 -5.34 18.98 1.28
CA GLU A 125 -4.16 18.34 1.88
C GLU A 125 -2.86 19.11 1.61
N ALA A 126 -2.75 19.76 0.46
CA ALA A 126 -1.59 20.57 0.07
C ALA A 126 -1.55 21.96 0.72
N ASP A 127 -2.58 22.36 1.48
CA ASP A 127 -2.66 23.72 2.02
C ASP A 127 -1.73 23.93 3.22
N THR A 128 -0.99 25.04 3.22
CA THR A 128 -0.02 25.40 4.26
C THR A 128 -0.48 26.53 5.18
N MET A 129 -1.79 26.68 5.44
CA MET A 129 -2.28 27.70 6.37
C MET A 129 -1.57 27.57 7.71
N SER A 130 -0.97 28.66 8.17
CA SER A 130 -0.39 28.74 9.50
C SER A 130 -1.47 28.62 10.58
N GLY A 131 -1.05 28.40 11.82
CA GLY A 131 -1.98 28.33 12.95
C GLY A 131 -2.84 29.59 13.08
N GLU A 132 -2.26 30.76 12.82
CA GLU A 132 -2.97 32.04 12.82
C GLU A 132 -4.03 32.13 11.72
N LEU A 133 -3.71 31.71 10.49
CA LEU A 133 -4.67 31.69 9.39
C LEU A 133 -5.78 30.67 9.62
N LEU A 134 -5.47 29.49 10.15
CA LEU A 134 -6.45 28.46 10.49
C LEU A 134 -7.40 28.94 11.59
N ALA A 135 -6.88 29.59 12.64
CA ALA A 135 -7.69 30.16 13.71
C ALA A 135 -8.63 31.25 13.16
N PHE A 136 -8.10 32.18 12.35
CA PHE A 136 -8.91 33.20 11.69
C PHE A 136 -10.00 32.57 10.80
N PHE A 137 -9.63 31.58 9.98
CA PHE A 137 -10.55 30.90 9.08
C PHE A 137 -11.69 30.23 9.86
N TYR A 138 -11.34 29.50 10.92
CA TYR A 138 -12.31 28.86 11.81
C TYR A 138 -13.26 29.88 12.45
N GLU A 139 -12.74 30.95 13.06
CA GLU A 139 -13.56 31.98 13.70
C GLU A 139 -14.49 32.67 12.71
N PHE A 140 -13.97 32.99 11.52
CA PHE A 140 -14.74 33.64 10.46
C PHE A 140 -15.93 32.80 10.01
N VAL A 141 -15.70 31.50 9.78
CA VAL A 141 -16.73 30.53 9.41
C VAL A 141 -17.69 30.32 10.58
N ARG A 142 -17.17 30.09 11.79
CA ARG A 142 -17.99 29.80 12.97
C ARG A 142 -18.98 30.92 13.28
N ALA A 143 -18.58 32.19 13.12
CA ALA A 143 -19.43 33.35 13.33
C ALA A 143 -20.63 33.43 12.37
N ARG A 144 -20.59 32.73 11.23
CA ARG A 144 -21.60 32.75 10.16
C ARG A 144 -22.37 31.44 10.03
N VAL A 145 -22.04 30.42 10.82
CA VAL A 145 -22.77 29.16 10.89
C VAL A 145 -23.79 29.21 12.04
N ASP A 146 -24.96 28.60 11.86
CA ASP A 146 -25.98 28.45 12.91
C ASP A 146 -25.37 28.06 14.26
N GLY A 147 -25.65 28.85 15.30
CA GLY A 147 -25.15 28.67 16.66
C GLY A 147 -25.38 27.27 17.24
N ARG A 148 -26.42 26.56 16.78
CA ARG A 148 -26.81 25.23 17.24
C ARG A 148 -25.99 24.09 16.66
N LEU A 149 -25.29 24.30 15.54
CA LEU A 149 -24.44 23.30 14.90
C LEU A 149 -23.01 23.45 15.42
N PRO A 150 -22.44 22.42 16.07
CA PRO A 150 -21.02 22.40 16.37
C PRO A 150 -20.21 22.44 15.08
N VAL A 151 -19.11 23.18 15.09
CA VAL A 151 -18.13 23.22 13.98
C VAL A 151 -16.78 22.82 14.57
N LEU A 152 -16.15 21.82 13.99
CA LEU A 152 -14.81 21.36 14.32
C LEU A 152 -13.89 21.65 13.14
N LEU A 153 -12.64 22.04 13.40
CA LEU A 153 -11.61 22.11 12.38
C LEU A 153 -10.90 20.75 12.28
N LYS A 154 -10.81 20.19 11.08
CA LYS A 154 -9.93 19.05 10.81
C LYS A 154 -8.67 19.54 10.10
N PRO A 155 -7.50 19.49 10.75
CA PRO A 155 -6.23 19.78 10.08
C PRO A 155 -6.07 18.86 8.88
N ALA A 156 -5.69 19.41 7.73
CA ALA A 156 -5.64 18.64 6.49
C ALA A 156 -4.40 17.74 6.41
N ASN A 157 -3.32 18.12 7.09
CA ASN A 157 -2.03 17.45 7.08
C ASN A 157 -1.29 17.64 8.43
N HIS A 158 -0.21 16.88 8.63
CA HIS A 158 0.63 16.94 9.84
C HIS A 158 1.25 18.32 10.11
N GLY A 159 1.49 19.12 9.06
CA GLY A 159 2.01 20.49 9.21
C GLY A 159 0.99 21.40 9.89
N GLN A 160 -0.27 21.33 9.48
CA GLN A 160 -1.35 22.06 10.14
C GLN A 160 -1.61 21.56 11.56
N GLU A 161 -1.47 20.25 11.81
CA GLU A 161 -1.55 19.70 13.17
C GLU A 161 -0.48 20.33 14.08
N GLU A 162 0.75 20.49 13.57
CA GLU A 162 1.87 21.11 14.29
C GLU A 162 1.65 22.61 14.53
N GLU A 163 1.23 23.35 13.50
CA GLU A 163 0.87 24.77 13.59
C GLU A 163 -0.23 25.03 14.64
N LEU A 164 -1.21 24.12 14.74
CA LEU A 164 -2.31 24.22 15.71
C LEU A 164 -1.94 23.70 17.10
N ALA A 165 -0.81 23.03 17.29
CA ALA A 165 -0.44 22.43 18.58
C ALA A 165 -0.33 23.46 19.71
N ALA A 166 0.08 24.69 19.38
CA ALA A 166 0.17 25.80 20.33
C ALA A 166 -1.16 26.54 20.57
N ILE A 167 -2.19 26.28 19.76
CA ILE A 167 -3.49 26.95 19.82
C ILE A 167 -4.45 26.13 20.68
N SER A 168 -5.18 26.79 21.59
CA SER A 168 -6.12 26.11 22.48
C SER A 168 -7.30 25.49 21.71
N GLU A 169 -7.64 24.23 22.01
CA GLU A 169 -8.84 23.57 21.49
C GLU A 169 -10.16 24.23 21.93
N ARG A 170 -10.13 25.09 22.95
CA ARG A 170 -11.30 25.91 23.31
C ARG A 170 -11.58 27.02 22.30
N LEU A 171 -10.52 27.52 21.65
CA LEU A 171 -10.62 28.54 20.61
C LEU A 171 -10.90 27.91 19.25
N VAL A 172 -10.16 26.85 18.93
CA VAL A 172 -10.30 26.08 17.70
C VAL A 172 -10.55 24.61 18.05
N PRO A 173 -11.82 24.24 18.36
CA PRO A 173 -12.25 22.86 18.48
C PRO A 173 -11.84 22.06 17.25
N ARG A 174 -11.24 20.89 17.46
CA ARG A 174 -10.64 20.11 16.39
C ARG A 174 -11.01 18.64 16.44
N ILE A 175 -10.84 17.97 15.32
CA ILE A 175 -10.93 16.53 15.16
C ILE A 175 -9.87 16.06 14.18
N LEU A 176 -9.17 14.97 14.47
CA LEU A 176 -8.12 14.43 13.61
C LEU A 176 -8.69 13.47 12.58
N SER A 177 -7.94 13.27 11.49
CA SER A 177 -8.40 12.44 10.37
C SER A 177 -8.68 10.99 10.78
N HIS A 178 -7.86 10.41 11.66
CA HIS A 178 -8.04 9.04 12.13
C HIS A 178 -9.19 8.91 13.15
N GLU A 179 -9.52 9.97 13.90
CA GLU A 179 -10.67 9.99 14.81
C GLU A 179 -11.99 10.04 14.02
N LEU A 180 -12.00 10.79 12.92
CA LEU A 180 -13.18 10.93 12.06
C LEU A 180 -13.45 9.68 11.20
N PHE A 181 -12.39 9.01 10.72
CA PHE A 181 -12.53 7.92 9.73
C PHE A 181 -12.06 6.53 10.20
N GLY A 182 -11.32 6.42 11.30
CA GLY A 182 -10.75 5.13 11.76
C GLY A 182 -11.80 4.12 12.24
N SER A 183 -13.00 4.58 12.60
CA SER A 183 -14.11 3.77 13.11
C SER A 183 -15.18 3.43 12.07
N ARG A 184 -14.94 3.68 10.77
CA ARG A 184 -15.91 3.36 9.71
C ARG A 184 -16.42 1.92 9.84
N THR A 185 -17.75 1.78 9.81
CA THR A 185 -18.44 0.49 9.83
C THR A 185 -18.09 -0.35 8.61
N ARG A 186 -17.93 0.29 7.45
CA ARG A 186 -17.56 -0.37 6.20
C ARG A 186 -16.40 0.36 5.52
N THR A 187 -15.40 -0.40 5.06
CA THR A 187 -14.19 0.14 4.41
C THR A 187 -13.88 -0.68 3.15
N PRO A 188 -13.88 -0.07 1.96
CA PRO A 188 -13.47 -0.76 0.75
C PRO A 188 -11.94 -0.98 0.75
N LEU A 189 -11.49 -2.15 0.31
CA LEU A 189 -10.06 -2.48 0.21
C LEU A 189 -9.65 -2.80 -1.23
N ASN A 190 -10.43 -3.64 -1.91
CA ASN A 190 -10.26 -3.90 -3.33
C ASN A 190 -11.62 -3.75 -4.04
N PRO A 191 -11.80 -2.71 -4.87
CA PRO A 191 -13.04 -2.50 -5.61
C PRO A 191 -13.33 -3.66 -6.55
N GLY A 192 -14.61 -3.93 -6.78
CA GLY A 192 -15.04 -4.98 -7.69
C GLY A 192 -16.49 -5.37 -7.49
N GLU A 193 -17.00 -6.16 -8.42
CA GLU A 193 -18.35 -6.72 -8.34
C GLU A 193 -18.29 -8.20 -8.71
N VAL A 194 -18.93 -9.02 -7.88
CA VAL A 194 -19.02 -10.46 -8.09
C VAL A 194 -20.39 -10.98 -7.67
N THR A 195 -20.81 -12.07 -8.30
CA THR A 195 -21.92 -12.87 -7.81
C THR A 195 -21.38 -14.20 -7.31
N GLY A 196 -21.69 -14.54 -6.06
CA GLY A 196 -21.14 -15.72 -5.40
C GLY A 196 -21.97 -16.16 -4.21
N ARG A 197 -21.62 -17.30 -3.63
CA ARG A 197 -22.30 -17.84 -2.46
C ARG A 197 -21.61 -17.33 -1.20
N LEU A 198 -22.31 -16.58 -0.35
CA LEU A 198 -21.73 -16.09 0.89
C LEU A 198 -21.53 -17.25 1.88
N ARG A 199 -20.33 -17.38 2.43
CA ARG A 199 -19.98 -18.35 3.48
C ARG A 199 -19.47 -17.58 4.69
N PHE A 200 -20.31 -17.45 5.72
CA PHE A 200 -19.98 -16.67 6.91
C PHE A 200 -19.49 -17.57 8.04
N PHE A 201 -18.23 -17.37 8.47
CA PHE A 201 -17.60 -18.09 9.56
C PHE A 201 -17.34 -17.14 10.73
N ARG A 202 -17.79 -17.51 11.92
CA ARG A 202 -17.57 -16.72 13.14
C ARG A 202 -16.21 -17.01 13.78
N THR A 203 -15.67 -18.19 13.53
CA THR A 203 -14.41 -18.65 14.12
C THR A 203 -13.52 -19.34 13.09
N ASN A 204 -12.21 -19.38 13.37
CA ASN A 204 -11.26 -20.14 12.56
C ASN A 204 -11.54 -21.65 12.58
N GLU A 205 -12.14 -22.15 13.66
CA GLU A 205 -12.52 -23.57 13.78
C GLU A 205 -13.66 -23.93 12.81
N GLU A 206 -14.68 -23.06 12.70
CA GLU A 206 -15.75 -23.22 11.72
C GLU A 206 -15.23 -23.20 10.29
N TYR A 207 -14.30 -22.28 10.01
CA TYR A 207 -13.64 -22.19 8.71
C TYR A 207 -12.86 -23.47 8.38
N ALA A 208 -11.97 -23.91 9.28
CA ALA A 208 -11.11 -25.08 9.06
C ALA A 208 -11.92 -26.37 8.83
N ALA A 209 -13.09 -26.50 9.46
CA ALA A 209 -13.98 -27.63 9.25
C ALA A 209 -14.67 -27.63 7.86
N ALA A 210 -14.77 -26.47 7.21
CA ALA A 210 -15.50 -26.28 5.95
C ALA A 210 -14.60 -25.98 4.74
N GLU A 211 -13.32 -25.66 4.96
CA GLU A 211 -12.37 -25.20 3.95
C GLU A 211 -12.31 -26.11 2.72
N ALA A 212 -12.25 -27.42 2.92
CA ALA A 212 -12.16 -28.41 1.84
C ALA A 212 -13.38 -28.39 0.89
N GLY A 213 -14.50 -27.81 1.33
CA GLY A 213 -15.72 -27.66 0.54
C GLY A 213 -15.87 -26.29 -0.14
N LEU A 214 -14.92 -25.37 0.03
CA LEU A 214 -14.95 -24.05 -0.62
C LEU A 214 -14.55 -24.16 -2.09
N GLY A 215 -15.29 -23.46 -2.94
CA GLY A 215 -15.07 -23.38 -4.37
C GLY A 215 -14.84 -21.94 -4.85
N TRP A 216 -14.49 -21.82 -6.13
CA TRP A 216 -14.20 -20.53 -6.78
C TRP A 216 -15.38 -19.54 -6.79
N ALA A 217 -16.61 -20.04 -6.57
CA ALA A 217 -17.84 -19.24 -6.55
C ALA A 217 -18.22 -18.77 -5.13
N ASP A 218 -17.53 -19.20 -4.08
CA ASP A 218 -17.84 -18.76 -2.72
C ASP A 218 -17.31 -17.34 -2.44
N ILE A 219 -17.94 -16.64 -1.51
CA ILE A 219 -17.46 -15.38 -0.93
C ILE A 219 -17.23 -15.68 0.55
N VAL A 220 -15.97 -15.63 0.98
CA VAL A 220 -15.59 -15.98 2.35
C VAL A 220 -15.68 -14.76 3.24
N ALA A 221 -16.49 -14.86 4.29
CA ALA A 221 -16.72 -13.81 5.25
C ALA A 221 -16.37 -14.29 6.66
N MET A 222 -15.49 -13.59 7.38
CA MET A 222 -15.10 -13.93 8.75
C MET A 222 -14.38 -12.78 9.46
N PRO A 223 -14.10 -12.86 10.78
CA PRO A 223 -13.36 -11.80 11.47
C PRO A 223 -12.02 -11.46 10.83
N CYS A 224 -11.17 -12.46 10.59
CA CYS A 224 -9.89 -12.30 9.92
C CYS A 224 -9.66 -13.51 9.03
N LEU A 225 -9.51 -13.31 7.72
CA LEU A 225 -9.24 -14.42 6.81
C LEU A 225 -7.82 -15.00 7.05
N PRO A 226 -7.64 -16.33 7.01
CA PRO A 226 -6.33 -16.94 7.12
C PRO A 226 -5.50 -16.75 5.85
N ASP A 227 -4.18 -16.81 5.99
CA ASP A 227 -3.24 -16.58 4.89
C ASP A 227 -3.31 -17.65 3.78
N ASP A 228 -3.80 -18.84 4.11
CA ASP A 228 -3.93 -19.97 3.18
C ASP A 228 -5.34 -20.11 2.59
N VAL A 229 -6.17 -19.07 2.69
CA VAL A 229 -7.50 -19.05 2.08
C VAL A 229 -7.44 -19.48 0.60
N PRO A 230 -8.32 -20.42 0.16
CA PRO A 230 -8.34 -20.84 -1.23
C PRO A 230 -8.79 -19.69 -2.13
N ARG A 231 -8.54 -19.85 -3.42
CA ARG A 231 -8.96 -18.86 -4.40
C ARG A 231 -10.48 -18.91 -4.60
N VAL A 232 -11.16 -17.88 -4.13
CA VAL A 232 -12.63 -17.74 -4.10
C VAL A 232 -13.07 -16.48 -4.86
N ALA A 233 -14.38 -16.19 -4.88
CA ALA A 233 -14.96 -15.09 -5.65
C ALA A 233 -14.82 -13.72 -4.97
N GLY A 234 -14.69 -13.68 -3.64
CA GLY A 234 -14.55 -12.43 -2.89
C GLY A 234 -14.29 -12.65 -1.40
N PHE A 235 -13.84 -11.59 -0.72
CA PHE A 235 -13.54 -11.58 0.71
C PHE A 235 -14.32 -10.51 1.47
N LEU A 236 -14.67 -10.83 2.72
CA LEU A 236 -15.26 -9.91 3.69
C LEU A 236 -14.64 -10.12 5.08
N ASN A 237 -14.06 -9.07 5.64
CA ASN A 237 -13.53 -9.08 7.00
C ASN A 237 -14.50 -8.36 7.94
N THR A 238 -14.79 -8.90 9.12
CA THR A 238 -15.56 -8.18 10.16
C THR A 238 -14.68 -7.48 11.19
N ALA A 239 -13.42 -7.91 11.33
CA ALA A 239 -12.41 -7.18 12.10
C ALA A 239 -11.64 -6.18 11.22
N GLN A 240 -10.95 -5.23 11.87
CA GLN A 240 -10.05 -4.33 11.18
C GLN A 240 -8.87 -5.11 10.58
N ILE A 241 -8.58 -4.84 9.32
CA ILE A 241 -7.34 -5.27 8.64
C ILE A 241 -6.72 -4.07 7.93
N THR A 242 -5.49 -4.24 7.46
CA THR A 242 -4.80 -3.18 6.72
C THR A 242 -4.91 -3.42 5.21
N PRO A 243 -4.90 -2.36 4.38
CA PRO A 243 -4.78 -2.50 2.93
C PRO A 243 -3.53 -3.26 2.46
N LEU A 244 -2.49 -3.38 3.31
CA LEU A 244 -1.28 -4.14 3.00
C LEU A 244 -1.26 -5.54 3.66
N SER A 245 -2.38 -5.97 4.24
CA SER A 245 -2.50 -7.33 4.77
C SER A 245 -2.30 -8.36 3.65
N HIS A 246 -1.74 -9.51 4.00
CA HIS A 246 -1.45 -10.58 3.04
C HIS A 246 -2.70 -10.98 2.23
N THR A 247 -3.83 -11.14 2.91
CA THR A 247 -5.12 -11.46 2.30
C THR A 247 -5.62 -10.37 1.35
N ASN A 248 -5.37 -9.09 1.62
CA ASN A 248 -5.72 -8.02 0.68
C ASN A 248 -4.82 -8.01 -0.56
N VAL A 249 -3.52 -8.26 -0.40
CA VAL A 249 -2.59 -8.40 -1.53
C VAL A 249 -2.98 -9.59 -2.41
N LEU A 250 -3.39 -10.72 -1.81
CA LEU A 250 -3.95 -11.86 -2.57
C LEU A 250 -5.22 -11.46 -3.31
N ALA A 251 -6.16 -10.77 -2.64
CA ALA A 251 -7.42 -10.33 -3.25
C ALA A 251 -7.19 -9.43 -4.47
N SER A 252 -6.28 -8.46 -4.36
CA SER A 252 -5.88 -7.59 -5.47
C SER A 252 -5.28 -8.41 -6.59
N GLY A 253 -4.23 -9.20 -6.31
CA GLY A 253 -3.56 -10.02 -7.33
C GLY A 253 -4.46 -11.06 -8.00
N TRP A 254 -5.58 -11.44 -7.36
CA TRP A 254 -6.60 -12.30 -7.96
C TRP A 254 -7.71 -11.55 -8.69
N GLY A 255 -7.80 -10.23 -8.53
CA GLY A 255 -8.84 -9.38 -9.09
C GLY A 255 -10.20 -9.61 -8.46
N ILE A 256 -10.27 -9.92 -7.16
CA ILE A 256 -11.53 -10.21 -6.45
C ILE A 256 -11.91 -9.09 -5.47
N PRO A 257 -13.19 -8.75 -5.31
CA PRO A 257 -13.61 -7.71 -4.37
C PRO A 257 -13.29 -8.08 -2.91
N ASN A 258 -12.83 -7.09 -2.15
CA ASN A 258 -12.53 -7.22 -0.71
C ASN A 258 -12.90 -5.95 0.06
N ALA A 259 -13.47 -6.12 1.26
CA ALA A 259 -13.86 -5.03 2.15
C ALA A 259 -13.86 -5.45 3.62
N ILE A 260 -13.85 -4.45 4.50
CA ILE A 260 -14.19 -4.59 5.91
C ILE A 260 -15.66 -4.21 6.08
N VAL A 261 -16.46 -5.06 6.72
CA VAL A 261 -17.89 -4.83 7.00
C VAL A 261 -18.14 -5.25 8.46
N ARG A 262 -18.02 -4.30 9.39
CA ARG A 262 -18.14 -4.56 10.84
C ARG A 262 -19.57 -4.91 11.26
N ASP A 263 -20.56 -4.46 10.49
CA ASP A 263 -21.98 -4.76 10.71
C ASP A 263 -22.47 -6.03 9.98
N LEU A 264 -21.54 -6.86 9.48
CA LEU A 264 -21.90 -8.00 8.65
C LEU A 264 -22.75 -9.03 9.39
N GLU A 265 -22.51 -9.26 10.68
CA GLU A 265 -23.30 -10.21 11.46
C GLU A 265 -24.77 -9.78 11.51
N GLN A 266 -25.05 -8.50 11.75
CA GLN A 266 -26.42 -7.97 11.74
C GLN A 266 -27.06 -8.08 10.35
N LEU A 267 -26.30 -7.86 9.26
CA LEU A 267 -26.79 -8.02 7.89
C LEU A 267 -27.13 -9.48 7.58
N VAL A 268 -26.25 -10.41 7.95
CA VAL A 268 -26.43 -11.84 7.75
C VAL A 268 -27.66 -12.34 8.48
N GLU A 269 -27.86 -11.92 9.72
CA GLU A 269 -29.04 -12.29 10.53
C GLU A 269 -30.34 -11.68 9.99
N ARG A 270 -30.31 -10.39 9.60
CA ARG A 270 -31.49 -9.67 9.10
C ARG A 270 -31.97 -10.20 7.75
N ASP A 271 -31.05 -10.41 6.81
CA ASP A 271 -31.37 -10.70 5.40
C ASP A 271 -31.18 -12.20 5.05
N GLY A 272 -30.71 -13.00 6.01
CA GLY A 272 -30.48 -14.44 5.85
C GLY A 272 -29.43 -14.75 4.78
N LEU A 273 -28.28 -14.08 4.84
CA LEU A 273 -27.29 -14.10 3.77
C LEU A 273 -26.36 -15.32 3.81
N ASP A 274 -26.16 -15.96 4.96
CA ASP A 274 -25.23 -17.09 5.07
C ASP A 274 -25.71 -18.30 4.27
N GLY A 275 -24.84 -18.79 3.38
CA GLY A 275 -25.14 -19.83 2.40
C GLY A 275 -25.98 -19.38 1.21
N ALA A 276 -26.46 -18.13 1.17
CA ALA A 276 -27.25 -17.60 0.07
C ALA A 276 -26.38 -17.12 -1.09
N TRP A 277 -26.98 -17.08 -2.29
CA TRP A 277 -26.38 -16.41 -3.44
C TRP A 277 -26.54 -14.91 -3.28
N VAL A 278 -25.45 -14.17 -3.45
CA VAL A 278 -25.43 -12.71 -3.28
C VAL A 278 -24.73 -12.05 -4.46
N ARG A 279 -25.21 -10.85 -4.81
CA ARG A 279 -24.42 -9.86 -5.56
C ARG A 279 -23.65 -9.03 -4.54
N TYR A 280 -22.33 -9.11 -4.62
CA TYR A 280 -21.40 -8.38 -3.76
C TYR A 280 -20.70 -7.31 -4.58
N ARG A 281 -20.90 -6.05 -4.20
CA ARG A 281 -20.24 -4.89 -4.82
C ARG A 281 -19.44 -4.12 -3.78
N VAL A 282 -18.19 -3.83 -4.14
CA VAL A 282 -17.29 -2.93 -3.41
C VAL A 282 -16.99 -1.75 -4.32
N GLY A 283 -17.58 -0.59 -4.00
CA GLY A 283 -17.22 0.70 -4.57
C GLY A 283 -16.44 1.56 -3.57
N GLU A 284 -15.95 2.71 -4.03
CA GLU A 284 -15.21 3.66 -3.19
C GLU A 284 -16.06 4.22 -2.03
N ASP A 285 -17.35 4.42 -2.29
CA ASP A 285 -18.27 5.07 -1.35
C ASP A 285 -19.36 4.12 -0.82
N GLU A 286 -19.52 2.93 -1.41
CA GLU A 286 -20.60 2.01 -1.08
C GLU A 286 -20.13 0.54 -1.13
N ILE A 287 -20.53 -0.22 -0.11
CA ILE A 287 -20.38 -1.68 -0.08
C ILE A 287 -21.76 -2.30 0.11
N SER A 288 -22.19 -3.11 -0.86
CA SER A 288 -23.52 -3.73 -0.88
C SER A 288 -23.45 -5.26 -1.00
N LEU A 289 -24.39 -5.90 -0.32
CA LEU A 289 -24.66 -7.34 -0.36
C LEU A 289 -26.14 -7.52 -0.65
N GLU A 290 -26.48 -7.92 -1.86
CA GLU A 290 -27.86 -8.14 -2.28
C GLU A 290 -28.13 -9.64 -2.43
N ARG A 291 -29.07 -10.18 -1.67
CA ARG A 291 -29.52 -11.57 -1.83
C ARG A 291 -30.19 -11.79 -3.18
N LEU A 292 -29.86 -12.90 -3.84
CA LEU A 292 -30.51 -13.37 -5.06
C LEU A 292 -31.55 -14.45 -4.72
N GLU A 293 -32.66 -14.44 -5.45
CA GLU A 293 -33.75 -15.41 -5.27
C GLU A 293 -33.41 -16.80 -5.84
N GLU A 294 -32.64 -16.83 -6.93
CA GLU A 294 -32.27 -18.06 -7.65
C GLU A 294 -30.75 -18.24 -7.75
N GLU A 295 -30.32 -19.48 -7.93
CA GLU A 295 -28.93 -19.82 -8.20
C GLU A 295 -28.49 -19.29 -9.57
N PRO A 296 -27.45 -18.44 -9.63
CA PRO A 296 -27.01 -17.83 -10.87
C PRO A 296 -26.21 -18.82 -11.72
N VAL A 297 -26.33 -18.70 -13.04
CA VAL A 297 -25.43 -19.39 -13.96
C VAL A 297 -24.08 -18.67 -13.97
N LEU A 298 -23.10 -19.23 -13.27
CA LEU A 298 -21.76 -18.65 -13.20
C LEU A 298 -20.83 -19.22 -14.28
N ARG A 299 -19.95 -18.35 -14.81
CA ARG A 299 -18.82 -18.77 -15.63
C ARG A 299 -17.57 -18.69 -14.77
N ALA A 300 -16.79 -19.77 -14.79
CA ALA A 300 -15.49 -19.76 -14.12
C ALA A 300 -14.66 -18.58 -14.67
N PRO A 301 -14.08 -17.75 -13.80
CA PRO A 301 -13.31 -16.59 -14.21
C PRO A 301 -12.05 -17.00 -14.97
N ALA A 302 -11.53 -16.11 -15.83
CA ALA A 302 -10.36 -16.39 -16.68
C ALA A 302 -9.15 -16.88 -15.87
N TRP A 303 -8.98 -16.35 -14.66
CA TRP A 303 -7.92 -16.73 -13.76
C TRP A 303 -8.02 -18.17 -13.24
N HIS A 304 -9.21 -18.76 -13.23
CA HIS A 304 -9.42 -20.16 -12.85
C HIS A 304 -8.83 -21.11 -13.91
N GLN A 305 -8.65 -20.62 -15.14
CA GLN A 305 -8.08 -21.35 -16.26
C GLN A 305 -6.62 -20.93 -16.56
N GLN A 306 -6.12 -19.91 -15.88
CA GLN A 306 -4.79 -19.36 -16.16
C GLN A 306 -3.71 -20.37 -15.75
N ARG A 307 -2.79 -20.60 -16.68
CA ARG A 307 -1.56 -21.37 -16.46
C ARG A 307 -0.38 -20.43 -16.59
N ILE A 308 0.42 -20.32 -15.53
CA ILE A 308 1.60 -19.46 -15.51
C ILE A 308 2.79 -20.25 -16.01
N ARG A 309 3.50 -19.69 -16.99
CA ARG A 309 4.74 -20.26 -17.50
C ARG A 309 5.89 -19.57 -16.80
N LEU A 310 6.75 -20.37 -16.16
CA LEU A 310 8.04 -19.92 -15.69
C LEU A 310 9.02 -19.85 -16.85
N GLU A 311 9.90 -18.85 -16.81
CA GLU A 311 11.11 -18.89 -17.62
C GLU A 311 12.04 -19.98 -17.05
N PRO A 312 12.70 -20.79 -17.90
CA PRO A 312 13.61 -21.81 -17.42
C PRO A 312 14.75 -21.20 -16.60
N PRO A 313 14.97 -21.65 -15.36
CA PRO A 313 16.05 -21.14 -14.52
C PRO A 313 17.41 -21.52 -15.12
N LEU A 314 18.40 -20.65 -14.92
CA LEU A 314 19.77 -20.91 -15.32
C LEU A 314 20.50 -21.65 -14.20
N LEU A 315 20.75 -22.93 -14.45
CA LEU A 315 21.35 -23.88 -13.51
C LEU A 315 22.84 -24.13 -13.76
N GLU A 316 23.47 -23.33 -14.63
CA GLU A 316 24.92 -23.35 -14.82
C GLU A 316 25.63 -23.03 -13.51
N ASP A 317 26.85 -23.56 -13.33
CA ASP A 317 27.67 -23.30 -12.13
C ASP A 317 27.90 -21.79 -11.96
N ALA A 318 27.12 -21.19 -11.05
CA ALA A 318 27.23 -19.81 -10.64
C ALA A 318 27.82 -19.74 -9.21
N PRO A 319 28.71 -18.78 -8.93
CA PRO A 319 29.30 -18.62 -7.61
C PRO A 319 28.30 -18.00 -6.63
N VAL A 320 28.56 -18.10 -5.33
CA VAL A 320 27.92 -17.20 -4.35
C VAL A 320 28.44 -15.77 -4.59
N LEU A 321 27.54 -14.80 -4.69
CA LEU A 321 27.89 -13.39 -4.97
C LEU A 321 27.47 -12.46 -3.84
N SER A 322 28.29 -11.45 -3.58
CA SER A 322 27.86 -10.27 -2.82
C SER A 322 26.68 -9.58 -3.54
N LEU A 323 25.74 -9.04 -2.76
CA LEU A 323 24.59 -8.33 -3.29
C LEU A 323 25.00 -7.16 -4.20
N HIS A 324 26.09 -6.43 -3.91
CA HIS A 324 26.61 -5.35 -4.77
C HIS A 324 26.95 -5.79 -6.21
N ARG A 325 27.20 -7.08 -6.41
CA ARG A 325 27.59 -7.66 -7.71
C ARG A 325 26.40 -8.15 -8.53
N LEU A 326 25.22 -8.28 -7.93
CA LEU A 326 24.02 -8.72 -8.61
C LEU A 326 23.35 -7.55 -9.34
N ARG A 327 22.69 -7.85 -10.44
CA ARG A 327 21.82 -6.95 -11.19
C ARG A 327 20.46 -7.60 -11.39
N SER A 328 19.51 -6.82 -11.87
CA SER A 328 18.17 -7.33 -12.22
C SER A 328 18.18 -8.58 -13.11
N ALA A 329 19.09 -8.64 -14.08
CA ALA A 329 19.23 -9.76 -15.01
C ALA A 329 19.68 -11.08 -14.32
N ASP A 330 20.15 -11.03 -13.08
CA ASP A 330 20.56 -12.21 -12.32
C ASP A 330 19.36 -12.96 -11.69
N ARG A 331 18.12 -12.50 -11.89
CA ARG A 331 16.90 -13.12 -11.34
C ARG A 331 16.77 -14.60 -11.71
N ASP A 332 17.20 -14.98 -12.91
CA ASP A 332 17.07 -16.36 -13.42
C ASP A 332 18.10 -17.31 -12.79
N ARG A 333 19.03 -16.78 -11.99
CA ARG A 333 20.08 -17.54 -11.28
C ARG A 333 19.94 -17.47 -9.77
N TYR A 334 19.48 -16.34 -9.21
CA TYR A 334 19.44 -16.09 -7.77
C TYR A 334 18.02 -15.78 -7.24
N GLY A 335 17.04 -15.68 -8.13
CA GLY A 335 15.66 -15.30 -7.82
C GLY A 335 15.43 -13.80 -7.75
N THR A 336 14.15 -13.43 -7.78
CA THR A 336 13.69 -12.04 -7.96
C THR A 336 14.12 -11.13 -6.81
N LYS A 337 13.99 -11.57 -5.56
CA LYS A 337 14.35 -10.74 -4.39
C LYS A 337 15.84 -10.42 -4.33
N ALA A 338 16.69 -11.41 -4.60
CA ALA A 338 18.14 -11.23 -4.62
C ALA A 338 18.56 -10.27 -5.72
N ALA A 339 18.00 -10.42 -6.93
CA ALA A 339 18.28 -9.54 -8.06
C ALA A 339 17.83 -8.10 -7.79
N ASN A 340 16.64 -7.90 -7.22
CA ASN A 340 16.13 -6.57 -6.88
C ASN A 340 16.96 -5.88 -5.79
N LEU A 341 17.41 -6.61 -4.77
CA LEU A 341 18.31 -6.07 -3.75
C LEU A 341 19.69 -5.74 -4.30
N GLY A 342 20.21 -6.55 -5.23
CA GLY A 342 21.45 -6.24 -5.92
C GLY A 342 21.37 -5.01 -6.81
N GLU A 343 20.26 -4.88 -7.54
CA GLU A 343 19.96 -3.70 -8.34
C GLU A 343 19.83 -2.45 -7.46
N LEU A 344 19.23 -2.57 -6.28
CA LEU A 344 19.16 -1.48 -5.31
C LEU A 344 20.55 -1.01 -4.87
N HIS A 345 21.44 -1.95 -4.49
CA HIS A 345 22.84 -1.63 -4.18
C HIS A 345 23.51 -0.90 -5.35
N HIS A 346 23.32 -1.39 -6.58
CA HIS A 346 23.86 -0.72 -7.76
C HIS A 346 23.36 0.71 -7.93
N VAL A 347 22.06 0.94 -7.78
CA VAL A 347 21.43 2.27 -7.91
C VAL A 347 21.98 3.23 -6.87
N LEU A 348 22.12 2.78 -5.62
CA LEU A 348 22.62 3.59 -4.50
C LEU A 348 24.11 3.93 -4.66
N ASP A 349 24.92 2.95 -5.09
CA ASP A 349 26.37 3.12 -5.24
C ASP A 349 26.76 3.94 -6.47
N SER A 350 26.17 3.62 -7.62
CA SER A 350 26.56 4.22 -8.90
C SER A 350 25.97 5.61 -9.11
N ARG A 351 24.78 5.87 -8.57
CA ARG A 351 24.02 7.11 -8.74
C ARG A 351 23.79 7.48 -10.21
N THR A 352 23.75 6.50 -11.10
CA THR A 352 23.59 6.71 -12.55
C THR A 352 22.15 6.52 -13.04
N ALA A 353 21.28 5.88 -12.24
CA ALA A 353 19.89 5.62 -12.61
C ALA A 353 19.07 6.92 -12.70
N ASP A 354 18.18 7.02 -13.69
CA ASP A 354 17.24 8.13 -13.77
C ASP A 354 16.05 7.89 -12.82
N LEU A 355 16.19 8.42 -11.60
CA LEU A 355 15.16 8.33 -10.57
C LEU A 355 14.03 9.36 -10.73
N THR A 356 14.07 10.19 -11.78
CA THR A 356 13.13 11.30 -11.98
C THR A 356 12.06 11.02 -13.04
N ALA A 357 12.12 9.87 -13.72
CA ALA A 357 11.24 9.54 -14.84
C ALA A 357 9.73 9.60 -14.50
N PHE A 358 9.32 9.27 -13.28
CA PHE A 358 7.93 9.46 -12.83
C PHE A 358 7.49 10.92 -12.91
N TYR A 359 8.35 11.85 -12.49
CA TYR A 359 8.08 13.29 -12.51
C TYR A 359 8.19 13.87 -13.93
N GLY A 360 8.95 13.24 -14.82
CA GLY A 360 8.99 13.60 -16.24
C GLY A 360 7.77 13.14 -17.06
N ARG A 361 6.83 12.40 -16.46
CA ARG A 361 5.63 11.93 -17.16
C ARG A 361 4.58 13.04 -17.25
N PRO A 362 4.00 13.31 -18.43
CA PRO A 362 2.97 14.34 -18.58
C PRO A 362 1.74 14.10 -17.71
N ARG A 363 1.27 15.15 -17.03
CA ARG A 363 0.07 15.18 -16.19
C ARG A 363 -0.76 16.43 -16.51
N PRO A 364 -1.56 16.41 -17.59
CA PRO A 364 -2.32 17.58 -18.04
C PRO A 364 -3.10 18.26 -16.89
N PRO A 365 -3.11 19.60 -16.84
CA PRO A 365 -2.59 20.53 -17.85
C PRO A 365 -1.05 20.71 -17.84
N ARG A 366 -0.32 20.00 -16.97
CA ARG A 366 1.14 20.10 -16.88
C ARG A 366 1.85 19.16 -17.85
N ASP A 367 2.89 19.67 -18.49
CA ASP A 367 3.77 18.88 -19.37
C ASP A 367 4.64 17.89 -18.58
N ASP A 368 4.98 18.22 -17.33
CA ASP A 368 5.69 17.38 -16.37
C ASP A 368 5.46 17.86 -14.92
N LEU A 369 6.11 17.21 -13.95
CA LEU A 369 6.09 17.55 -12.53
C LEU A 369 7.47 17.94 -11.98
N TYR A 370 8.43 18.31 -12.82
CA TYR A 370 9.79 18.65 -12.37
C TYR A 370 9.81 19.89 -11.47
N GLY A 371 8.93 20.87 -11.70
CA GLY A 371 8.81 22.04 -10.82
C GLY A 371 8.40 21.67 -9.37
N HIS A 372 7.51 20.70 -9.23
CA HIS A 372 7.13 20.15 -7.93
C HIS A 372 8.32 19.44 -7.26
N LEU A 373 9.05 18.60 -8.01
CA LEU A 373 10.24 17.92 -7.50
C LEU A 373 11.35 18.90 -7.09
N ALA A 374 11.59 19.94 -7.90
CA ALA A 374 12.53 21.02 -7.59
C ALA A 374 12.19 21.69 -6.25
N THR A 375 10.90 22.00 -6.04
CA THR A 375 10.40 22.57 -4.80
C THR A 375 10.66 21.65 -3.61
N ARG A 376 10.42 20.33 -3.76
CA ARG A 376 10.74 19.34 -2.71
C ARG A 376 12.22 19.29 -2.36
N PHE A 377 13.11 19.58 -3.31
CA PHE A 377 14.54 19.67 -3.07
C PHE A 377 15.05 21.06 -2.64
N GLY A 378 14.17 22.07 -2.61
CA GLY A 378 14.53 23.45 -2.33
C GLY A 378 15.38 24.09 -3.44
N LEU A 379 15.18 23.68 -4.69
CA LEU A 379 15.88 24.20 -5.87
C LEU A 379 15.01 25.21 -6.63
N SER A 380 15.63 26.27 -7.12
CA SER A 380 14.99 27.29 -7.96
C SER A 380 15.43 27.14 -9.41
N ASP A 381 14.49 26.78 -10.29
CA ASP A 381 14.70 26.59 -11.74
C ASP A 381 15.90 25.68 -12.13
N PRO A 382 15.99 24.46 -11.56
CA PRO A 382 17.10 23.56 -11.85
C PRO A 382 17.01 22.96 -13.26
N SER A 383 18.17 22.67 -13.84
CA SER A 383 18.22 21.87 -15.07
C SER A 383 17.81 20.41 -14.81
N VAL A 384 17.30 19.68 -15.81
CA VAL A 384 16.97 18.25 -15.65
C VAL A 384 18.17 17.40 -15.17
N PRO A 385 19.41 17.60 -15.67
CA PRO A 385 20.59 16.90 -15.12
C PRO A 385 20.85 17.20 -13.65
N GLU A 386 20.63 18.45 -13.21
CA GLU A 386 20.77 18.84 -11.80
C GLU A 386 19.71 18.17 -10.93
N LEU A 387 18.45 18.12 -11.39
CA LEU A 387 17.38 17.38 -10.71
C LEU A 387 17.69 15.89 -10.57
N ARG A 388 18.22 15.27 -11.63
CA ARG A 388 18.63 13.86 -11.61
C ARG A 388 19.74 13.60 -10.60
N ALA A 389 20.78 14.43 -10.61
CA ALA A 389 21.87 14.32 -9.65
C ALA A 389 21.36 14.50 -8.21
N ARG A 390 20.52 15.52 -7.98
CA ARG A 390 19.92 15.79 -6.67
C ARG A 390 19.03 14.65 -6.18
N ALA A 391 18.24 14.04 -7.08
CA ALA A 391 17.40 12.90 -6.75
C ALA A 391 18.23 11.67 -6.35
N ALA A 392 19.30 11.36 -7.09
CA ALA A 392 20.20 10.27 -6.75
C ALA A 392 20.89 10.49 -5.39
N ASP A 393 21.36 11.71 -5.12
CA ASP A 393 21.96 12.06 -3.83
C ASP A 393 20.94 12.02 -2.68
N PHE A 394 19.70 12.48 -2.91
CA PHE A 394 18.63 12.41 -1.92
C PHE A 394 18.29 10.96 -1.56
N VAL A 395 18.14 10.09 -2.55
CA VAL A 395 17.84 8.67 -2.33
C VAL A 395 18.98 7.99 -1.57
N ALA A 396 20.23 8.14 -2.03
CA ALA A 396 21.40 7.55 -1.38
C ALA A 396 21.67 8.12 0.03
N GLY A 397 21.23 9.36 0.30
CA GLY A 397 21.29 9.97 1.63
C GLY A 397 20.15 9.57 2.57
N THR A 398 19.04 9.05 2.03
CA THR A 398 17.85 8.70 2.82
C THR A 398 17.82 7.23 3.20
N VAL A 399 18.21 6.34 2.28
CA VAL A 399 18.10 4.89 2.46
C VAL A 399 19.42 4.17 2.16
N GLY A 400 19.63 3.04 2.83
CA GLY A 400 20.61 2.02 2.45
C GLY A 400 19.95 0.66 2.29
N ALA A 401 20.73 -0.36 1.94
CA ALA A 401 20.31 -1.76 1.96
C ALA A 401 21.25 -2.58 2.86
N PRO A 402 20.79 -3.68 3.50
CA PRO A 402 21.67 -4.54 4.27
C PRO A 402 22.74 -5.20 3.40
N GLU A 403 23.95 -5.30 3.96
CA GLU A 403 25.04 -6.09 3.39
C GLU A 403 24.68 -7.57 3.36
N GLY A 404 25.22 -8.31 2.39
CA GLY A 404 24.94 -9.72 2.27
C GLY A 404 25.43 -10.37 0.98
N VAL A 405 25.07 -11.64 0.85
CA VAL A 405 25.36 -12.48 -0.31
C VAL A 405 24.11 -13.21 -0.77
N ALA A 406 24.10 -13.65 -2.03
CA ALA A 406 23.06 -14.52 -2.58
C ALA A 406 23.65 -15.85 -3.08
N LEU A 407 22.94 -16.93 -2.77
CA LEU A 407 23.21 -18.29 -3.23
C LEU A 407 22.38 -18.55 -4.49
N PRO A 408 22.99 -19.05 -5.57
CA PRO A 408 22.27 -19.35 -6.80
C PRO A 408 21.51 -20.68 -6.75
N PHE A 409 20.56 -20.85 -7.67
CA PHE A 409 19.77 -22.07 -7.87
C PHE A 409 20.63 -23.33 -8.06
N ALA A 410 21.78 -23.20 -8.72
CA ALA A 410 22.72 -24.30 -8.93
C ALA A 410 23.18 -24.97 -7.63
N LEU A 411 23.32 -24.21 -6.52
CA LEU A 411 23.69 -24.79 -5.21
C LEU A 411 22.57 -25.66 -4.63
N GLN A 412 21.32 -25.21 -4.74
CA GLN A 412 20.18 -26.01 -4.32
C GLN A 412 20.11 -27.29 -5.17
N GLN A 413 20.23 -27.17 -6.50
CA GLN A 413 20.21 -28.32 -7.40
C GLN A 413 21.30 -29.34 -7.03
N HIS A 414 22.53 -28.88 -6.79
CA HIS A 414 23.64 -29.73 -6.39
C HIS A 414 23.35 -30.44 -5.06
N PHE A 415 22.79 -29.74 -4.08
CA PHE A 415 22.36 -30.32 -2.81
C PHE A 415 21.27 -31.39 -3.02
N LEU A 416 20.22 -31.10 -3.79
CA LEU A 416 19.13 -32.04 -4.05
C LEU A 416 19.61 -33.29 -4.80
N ALA A 417 20.60 -33.15 -5.70
CA ALA A 417 21.22 -34.25 -6.43
C ALA A 417 22.18 -35.11 -5.58
N SER A 418 22.62 -34.61 -4.42
CA SER A 418 23.62 -35.29 -3.59
C SER A 418 23.11 -36.54 -2.83
N SER A 419 21.78 -36.73 -2.76
CA SER A 419 21.15 -37.79 -1.98
C SER A 419 20.11 -38.57 -2.80
N PRO A 420 20.27 -39.89 -2.98
CA PRO A 420 19.26 -40.72 -3.63
C PRO A 420 17.88 -40.65 -2.95
N ALA A 421 17.84 -40.46 -1.62
CA ALA A 421 16.58 -40.33 -0.88
C ALA A 421 15.83 -39.03 -1.24
N LEU A 422 16.56 -37.93 -1.45
CA LEU A 422 15.97 -36.66 -1.92
C LEU A 422 15.39 -36.83 -3.32
N GLN A 423 16.15 -37.42 -4.25
CA GLN A 423 15.71 -37.68 -5.62
C GLN A 423 14.45 -38.56 -5.66
N GLN A 424 14.40 -39.62 -4.83
CA GLN A 424 13.22 -40.46 -4.70
C GLN A 424 12.01 -39.71 -4.13
N GLY A 425 12.22 -38.86 -3.12
CA GLY A 425 11.15 -38.04 -2.53
C GLY A 425 10.56 -37.05 -3.53
N ILE A 426 11.41 -36.36 -4.29
CA ILE A 426 11.00 -35.48 -5.39
C ILE A 426 10.19 -36.25 -6.44
N GLY A 427 10.66 -37.43 -6.86
CA GLY A 427 9.96 -38.26 -7.84
C GLY A 427 8.57 -38.72 -7.38
N LYS A 428 8.41 -39.08 -6.10
CA LYS A 428 7.09 -39.41 -5.52
C LYS A 428 6.15 -38.21 -5.52
N LEU A 429 6.65 -37.04 -5.11
CA LEU A 429 5.86 -35.81 -5.11
C LEU A 429 5.41 -35.43 -6.51
N LYS A 430 6.31 -35.53 -7.49
CA LYS A 430 6.01 -35.29 -8.91
C LYS A 430 4.90 -36.22 -9.44
N MET A 431 5.02 -37.53 -9.16
CA MET A 431 3.99 -38.50 -9.54
C MET A 431 2.63 -38.19 -8.90
N ALA A 432 2.61 -37.77 -7.64
CA ALA A 432 1.37 -37.39 -6.97
C ALA A 432 0.71 -36.16 -7.62
N LEU A 433 1.51 -35.16 -8.03
CA LEU A 433 1.03 -33.97 -8.75
C LEU A 433 0.52 -34.33 -10.15
N GLU A 434 1.22 -35.18 -10.89
CA GLU A 434 0.80 -35.64 -12.23
C GLU A 434 -0.52 -36.43 -12.21
N LEU A 435 -0.80 -37.12 -11.09
CA LEU A 435 -2.03 -37.90 -10.89
C LEU A 435 -3.14 -37.15 -10.15
N ASP A 436 -2.93 -35.87 -9.82
CA ASP A 436 -3.83 -35.04 -9.00
C ASP A 436 -4.24 -35.73 -7.67
N ALA A 437 -3.30 -36.46 -7.05
CA ALA A 437 -3.54 -37.25 -5.84
C ALA A 437 -3.47 -36.37 -4.57
N THR A 438 -4.48 -35.51 -4.38
CA THR A 438 -4.52 -34.50 -3.31
C THR A 438 -4.39 -35.08 -1.89
N GLU A 439 -4.94 -36.28 -1.64
CA GLU A 439 -4.92 -36.92 -0.31
C GLU A 439 -3.51 -37.28 0.18
N VAL A 440 -2.57 -37.54 -0.73
CA VAL A 440 -1.19 -37.95 -0.39
C VAL A 440 -0.18 -36.82 -0.55
N LEU A 441 -0.60 -35.67 -1.10
CA LEU A 441 0.28 -34.55 -1.41
C LEU A 441 0.95 -33.99 -0.15
N ASP A 442 0.15 -33.62 0.85
CA ASP A 442 0.62 -33.02 2.09
C ASP A 442 1.60 -33.93 2.85
N PRO A 443 1.30 -35.24 3.08
CA PRO A 443 2.27 -36.17 3.66
C PRO A 443 3.59 -36.26 2.89
N LEU A 444 3.56 -36.30 1.55
CA LEU A 444 4.76 -36.38 0.72
C LEU A 444 5.60 -35.10 0.81
N CYS A 445 4.96 -33.93 0.81
CA CYS A 445 5.59 -32.64 1.05
C CYS A 445 6.32 -32.64 2.40
N LEU A 446 5.62 -32.98 3.49
CA LEU A 446 6.18 -32.98 4.85
C LEU A 446 7.36 -33.96 4.97
N GLN A 447 7.27 -35.15 4.37
CA GLN A 447 8.37 -36.11 4.34
C GLN A 447 9.58 -35.56 3.58
N LEU A 448 9.38 -34.93 2.41
CA LEU A 448 10.47 -34.35 1.63
C LEU A 448 11.11 -33.15 2.36
N GLN A 449 10.32 -32.31 3.04
CA GLN A 449 10.84 -31.24 3.88
C GLN A 449 11.74 -31.77 4.98
N GLN A 450 11.32 -32.85 5.67
CA GLN A 450 12.14 -33.49 6.69
C GLN A 450 13.44 -34.05 6.09
N LEU A 451 13.39 -34.69 4.91
CA LEU A 451 14.59 -35.18 4.24
C LEU A 451 15.56 -34.04 3.90
N ILE A 452 15.08 -32.92 3.36
CA ILE A 452 15.90 -31.74 3.06
C ILE A 452 16.55 -31.19 4.32
N ARG A 453 15.78 -31.03 5.41
CA ARG A 453 16.28 -30.49 6.69
C ARG A 453 17.33 -31.37 7.38
N HIS A 454 17.35 -32.67 7.11
CA HIS A 454 18.29 -33.60 7.78
C HIS A 454 19.42 -34.11 6.88
N THR A 455 19.33 -33.93 5.56
CA THR A 455 20.41 -34.32 4.65
C THR A 455 21.63 -33.42 4.89
N PRO A 456 22.83 -33.98 5.11
CA PRO A 456 24.06 -33.20 5.26
C PRO A 456 24.35 -32.37 4.01
N VAL A 457 24.76 -31.11 4.19
CA VAL A 457 25.17 -30.25 3.08
C VAL A 457 26.53 -30.72 2.56
N PRO A 458 26.71 -30.95 1.23
CA PRO A 458 27.99 -31.32 0.67
C PRO A 458 29.11 -30.34 1.05
N GLU A 459 30.33 -30.84 1.22
CA GLU A 459 31.48 -30.00 1.62
C GLU A 459 31.78 -28.92 0.57
N SER A 460 31.58 -29.23 -0.71
CA SER A 460 31.69 -28.28 -1.83
C SER A 460 30.77 -27.07 -1.66
N VAL A 461 29.52 -27.30 -1.29
CA VAL A 461 28.51 -26.26 -1.04
C VAL A 461 28.85 -25.48 0.22
N THR A 462 29.20 -26.18 1.31
CA THR A 462 29.60 -25.57 2.58
C THR A 462 30.78 -24.62 2.40
N ARG A 463 31.77 -25.02 1.60
CA ARG A 463 32.95 -24.22 1.29
C ARG A 463 32.60 -22.96 0.51
N GLN A 464 31.75 -23.07 -0.51
CA GLN A 464 31.30 -21.91 -1.29
C GLN A 464 30.56 -20.88 -0.44
N ILE A 465 29.66 -21.34 0.44
CA ILE A 465 28.94 -20.45 1.37
C ILE A 465 29.91 -19.79 2.35
N SER A 466 30.82 -20.56 2.94
CA SER A 466 31.76 -20.04 3.95
C SER A 466 32.77 -19.04 3.37
N GLN A 467 33.19 -19.23 2.11
CA GLN A 467 34.13 -18.36 1.41
C GLN A 467 33.49 -17.09 0.83
N ALA A 468 32.16 -16.99 0.86
CA ALA A 468 31.45 -15.82 0.36
C ALA A 468 31.57 -14.60 1.30
N PHE A 469 31.94 -14.83 2.56
CA PHE A 469 32.07 -13.79 3.57
C PHE A 469 33.55 -13.40 3.75
N PRO A 470 33.83 -12.11 4.03
CA PRO A 470 35.20 -11.63 4.26
C PRO A 470 35.81 -12.19 5.55
N VAL A 471 34.97 -12.58 6.51
CA VAL A 471 35.35 -13.24 7.77
C VAL A 471 34.51 -14.52 7.95
N PRO A 472 34.97 -15.50 8.74
CA PRO A 472 34.20 -16.71 9.00
C PRO A 472 32.79 -16.38 9.54
N PRO A 473 31.74 -17.15 9.18
CA PRO A 473 30.38 -16.91 9.68
C PRO A 473 30.26 -16.92 11.22
N ALA A 474 31.19 -17.58 11.92
CA ALA A 474 31.26 -17.57 13.38
C ALA A 474 31.69 -16.22 13.99
N GLU A 475 32.33 -15.37 13.19
CA GLU A 475 32.77 -14.02 13.57
C GLU A 475 31.81 -12.94 13.06
N LEU A 476 30.83 -13.32 12.23
CA LEU A 476 29.74 -12.42 11.85
C LEU A 476 28.78 -12.22 13.01
N GLY A 477 28.12 -11.05 13.01
CA GLY A 477 26.99 -10.80 13.90
C GLY A 477 25.79 -11.70 13.58
N ARG A 478 24.62 -11.36 14.12
CA ARG A 478 23.37 -12.02 13.77
C ARG A 478 23.12 -11.89 12.26
N LEU A 479 22.72 -12.99 11.62
CA LEU A 479 22.37 -13.03 10.20
C LEU A 479 20.86 -13.29 10.01
N VAL A 480 20.38 -12.92 8.83
CA VAL A 480 19.03 -13.19 8.33
C VAL A 480 19.14 -13.97 7.02
N VAL A 481 18.43 -15.10 6.92
CA VAL A 481 18.43 -15.98 5.75
C VAL A 481 17.05 -15.98 5.12
N ARG A 482 16.93 -15.57 3.85
CA ARG A 482 15.65 -15.35 3.17
C ARG A 482 15.53 -16.13 1.88
N SER A 483 14.30 -16.51 1.55
CA SER A 483 13.95 -17.10 0.26
C SER A 483 14.15 -16.11 -0.89
N SER A 484 14.53 -16.61 -2.06
CA SER A 484 14.53 -15.88 -3.31
C SER A 484 14.33 -16.88 -4.46
N SER A 485 13.08 -17.31 -4.69
CA SER A 485 12.76 -18.26 -5.76
C SER A 485 12.54 -17.59 -7.11
N ASN A 486 12.66 -18.35 -8.21
CA ASN A 486 12.17 -17.95 -9.54
C ASN A 486 10.65 -18.05 -9.68
N ALA A 487 9.97 -18.71 -8.73
CA ALA A 487 8.52 -18.73 -8.61
C ALA A 487 8.01 -17.74 -7.55
N GLU A 488 8.63 -16.55 -7.50
CA GLU A 488 8.20 -15.41 -6.69
C GLU A 488 7.88 -14.21 -7.58
N ASP A 489 6.89 -13.41 -7.18
CA ASP A 489 6.52 -12.14 -7.82
C ASP A 489 6.22 -12.24 -9.33
N LEU A 490 5.52 -13.31 -9.73
CA LEU A 490 5.12 -13.53 -11.13
C LEU A 490 3.82 -12.78 -11.46
N PRO A 491 3.63 -12.33 -12.71
CA PRO A 491 2.35 -11.79 -13.15
C PRO A 491 1.20 -12.78 -12.91
N GLY A 492 0.22 -12.39 -12.09
CA GLY A 492 -0.92 -13.22 -11.72
C GLY A 492 -0.65 -14.29 -10.66
N PHE A 493 0.53 -14.30 -10.03
CA PHE A 493 0.87 -15.17 -8.90
C PHE A 493 1.80 -14.47 -7.90
N SER A 494 1.21 -14.08 -6.77
CA SER A 494 1.95 -13.57 -5.62
C SER A 494 2.32 -14.73 -4.70
N ALA A 495 3.62 -14.91 -4.46
CA ALA A 495 4.16 -15.85 -3.48
C ALA A 495 4.46 -15.18 -2.13
N ALA A 496 3.83 -14.03 -1.85
CA ALA A 496 3.98 -13.36 -0.56
C ALA A 496 3.70 -14.35 0.58
N GLY A 497 4.55 -14.38 1.61
CA GLY A 497 4.37 -15.27 2.76
C GLY A 497 4.35 -16.78 2.47
N VAL A 498 4.72 -17.25 1.26
CA VAL A 498 4.69 -18.68 0.90
C VAL A 498 5.93 -19.44 1.36
N TYR A 499 7.08 -18.77 1.40
CA TYR A 499 8.38 -19.36 1.70
C TYR A 499 8.96 -18.85 3.01
N ASP A 500 9.83 -19.64 3.63
CA ASP A 500 10.38 -19.35 4.96
C ASP A 500 11.47 -18.26 4.88
N SER A 501 11.59 -17.50 5.96
CA SER A 501 12.76 -16.67 6.27
C SER A 501 13.17 -16.90 7.73
N VAL A 502 14.47 -17.02 7.97
CA VAL A 502 15.03 -17.25 9.32
C VAL A 502 15.74 -15.98 9.76
N THR A 503 15.23 -15.33 10.81
CA THR A 503 15.67 -13.99 11.23
C THR A 503 16.79 -13.99 12.27
N THR A 504 17.13 -15.14 12.85
CA THR A 504 18.14 -15.27 13.90
C THR A 504 19.05 -16.44 13.59
N VAL A 505 20.22 -16.14 13.05
CA VAL A 505 21.21 -17.13 12.65
C VAL A 505 22.59 -16.70 13.14
N HIS A 506 23.29 -17.60 13.84
CA HIS A 506 24.62 -17.39 14.40
C HIS A 506 25.58 -18.52 14.04
N GLY A 507 26.73 -18.15 13.47
CA GLY A 507 27.77 -19.10 13.12
C GLY A 507 27.41 -20.04 11.98
N THR A 508 28.40 -20.85 11.58
CA THR A 508 28.30 -21.67 10.37
C THR A 508 27.25 -22.78 10.47
N GLY A 509 27.09 -23.39 11.66
CA GLY A 509 26.13 -24.48 11.86
C GLY A 509 24.69 -24.03 11.64
N GLU A 510 24.25 -23.01 12.38
CA GLU A 510 22.90 -22.46 12.25
C GLU A 510 22.67 -21.89 10.84
N LEU A 511 23.71 -21.35 10.19
CA LEU A 511 23.61 -20.86 8.82
C LEU A 511 23.25 -21.97 7.83
N LEU A 512 23.91 -23.12 7.90
CA LEU A 512 23.60 -24.26 7.04
C LEU A 512 22.21 -24.84 7.35
N ASP A 513 21.80 -24.83 8.62
CA ASP A 513 20.45 -25.25 9.04
C ASP A 513 19.38 -24.32 8.46
N ALA A 514 19.59 -23.01 8.56
CA ALA A 514 18.69 -22.00 8.00
C ALA A 514 18.60 -22.09 6.46
N VAL A 515 19.72 -22.28 5.77
CA VAL A 515 19.73 -22.50 4.31
C VAL A 515 18.90 -23.73 3.92
N ARG A 516 19.07 -24.86 4.64
CA ARG A 516 18.26 -26.07 4.41
C ARG A 516 16.79 -25.85 4.74
N GLN A 517 16.47 -25.06 5.76
CA GLN A 517 15.08 -24.70 6.08
C GLN A 517 14.44 -23.90 4.93
N VAL A 518 15.13 -22.87 4.41
CA VAL A 518 14.65 -22.08 3.28
C VAL A 518 14.47 -22.96 2.03
N TRP A 519 15.42 -23.84 1.71
CA TRP A 519 15.26 -24.81 0.62
C TRP A 519 14.09 -25.77 0.84
N ALA A 520 13.84 -26.22 2.07
CA ALA A 520 12.71 -27.08 2.41
C ALA A 520 11.37 -26.34 2.28
N SER A 521 11.33 -25.03 2.51
CA SER A 521 10.10 -24.25 2.37
C SER A 521 9.56 -24.28 0.93
N LEU A 522 10.42 -24.47 -0.07
CA LEU A 522 10.02 -24.63 -1.46
C LEU A 522 9.03 -25.78 -1.64
N VAL A 523 9.13 -26.87 -0.88
CA VAL A 523 8.26 -28.05 -0.99
C VAL A 523 7.26 -28.16 0.17
N SER A 524 6.95 -27.04 0.83
CA SER A 524 5.85 -27.00 1.80
C SER A 524 4.52 -27.35 1.13
N PRO A 525 3.57 -27.97 1.86
CA PRO A 525 2.26 -28.30 1.30
C PRO A 525 1.58 -27.09 0.63
N ARG A 526 1.61 -25.94 1.32
CA ARG A 526 1.07 -24.66 0.82
C ARG A 526 1.73 -24.22 -0.49
N SER A 527 3.06 -24.16 -0.52
CA SER A 527 3.83 -23.76 -1.71
C SER A 527 3.51 -24.64 -2.93
N VAL A 528 3.48 -25.96 -2.72
CA VAL A 528 3.25 -26.92 -3.79
C VAL A 528 1.82 -26.82 -4.32
N ARG A 529 0.81 -26.73 -3.44
CA ARG A 529 -0.59 -26.55 -3.86
C ARG A 529 -0.79 -25.28 -4.67
N LEU A 530 -0.29 -24.15 -4.18
CA LEU A 530 -0.45 -22.85 -4.86
C LEU A 530 0.18 -22.86 -6.25
N ARG A 531 1.39 -23.38 -6.39
CA ARG A 531 2.07 -23.50 -7.70
C ARG A 531 1.35 -24.46 -8.63
N HIS A 532 0.92 -25.63 -8.14
CA HIS A 532 0.19 -26.63 -8.93
C HIS A 532 -1.14 -26.07 -9.46
N GLN A 533 -1.88 -25.33 -8.64
CA GLN A 533 -3.15 -24.70 -9.03
C GLN A 533 -3.01 -23.76 -10.24
N VAL A 534 -1.88 -23.05 -10.34
CA VAL A 534 -1.57 -22.15 -11.48
C VAL A 534 -0.71 -22.82 -12.55
N GLY A 535 -0.44 -24.12 -12.44
CA GLY A 535 0.33 -24.89 -13.43
C GLY A 535 1.83 -24.62 -13.44
N ILE A 536 2.39 -24.08 -12.37
CA ILE A 536 3.84 -23.95 -12.21
C ILE A 536 4.44 -25.32 -11.90
N SER A 537 5.35 -25.77 -12.77
CA SER A 537 6.00 -27.08 -12.66
C SER A 537 6.94 -27.16 -11.45
N LEU A 538 6.93 -28.31 -10.78
CA LEU A 538 7.92 -28.64 -9.74
C LEU A 538 9.34 -28.70 -10.31
N ASP A 539 9.51 -29.15 -11.56
CA ASP A 539 10.83 -29.31 -12.19
C ASP A 539 11.51 -27.96 -12.49
N ASP A 540 10.71 -26.93 -12.77
CA ASP A 540 11.21 -25.62 -13.18
C ASP A 540 11.31 -24.64 -12.02
N THR A 541 11.07 -25.08 -10.77
CA THR A 541 11.13 -24.20 -9.61
C THR A 541 12.36 -24.45 -8.75
N TYR A 542 13.12 -23.39 -8.49
CA TYR A 542 14.30 -23.41 -7.65
C TYR A 542 14.29 -22.28 -6.63
N MET A 543 15.08 -22.45 -5.58
CA MET A 543 15.20 -21.54 -4.45
C MET A 543 16.63 -21.01 -4.33
N GLY A 544 16.80 -19.75 -4.67
CA GLY A 544 17.97 -18.96 -4.29
C GLY A 544 17.83 -18.57 -2.82
N VAL A 545 18.92 -18.15 -2.20
CA VAL A 545 18.92 -17.77 -0.79
C VAL A 545 19.70 -16.49 -0.60
N ILE A 546 19.11 -15.54 0.11
CA ILE A 546 19.77 -14.30 0.50
C ILE A 546 20.25 -14.48 1.94
N ILE A 547 21.52 -14.18 2.20
CA ILE A 547 22.07 -14.14 3.56
C ILE A 547 22.51 -12.70 3.82
N GLN A 548 21.86 -12.04 4.77
CA GLN A 548 22.08 -10.63 5.08
C GLN A 548 22.53 -10.44 6.52
N GLU A 549 23.25 -9.36 6.77
CA GLU A 549 23.46 -8.87 8.13
C GLU A 549 22.12 -8.47 8.76
N TYR A 550 21.96 -8.80 10.03
CA TYR A 550 20.82 -8.36 10.80
C TYR A 550 20.88 -6.86 11.05
N VAL A 551 19.76 -6.17 10.85
CA VAL A 551 19.61 -4.74 11.15
C VAL A 551 18.70 -4.58 12.37
N PRO A 552 19.23 -4.16 13.53
CA PRO A 552 18.41 -3.77 14.67
C PRO A 552 17.56 -2.55 14.32
N ALA A 553 16.25 -2.66 14.49
CA ALA A 553 15.28 -1.62 14.11
C ALA A 553 14.37 -1.24 15.28
N SER A 554 14.08 0.05 15.41
CA SER A 554 13.12 0.61 16.37
C SER A 554 11.74 0.88 15.75
N LEU A 555 11.67 0.86 14.42
CA LEU A 555 10.46 1.00 13.63
C LEU A 555 10.66 0.24 12.32
N GLY A 556 9.63 -0.45 11.84
CA GLY A 556 9.65 -1.06 10.52
C GLY A 556 8.26 -1.16 9.94
N GLY A 557 8.19 -1.42 8.64
CA GLY A 557 6.93 -1.47 7.93
C GLY A 557 7.06 -1.69 6.44
N VAL A 558 5.95 -1.47 5.77
CA VAL A 558 5.81 -1.63 4.32
C VAL A 558 5.30 -0.31 3.73
N LEU A 559 5.89 0.09 2.62
CA LEU A 559 5.52 1.25 1.85
C LEU A 559 5.11 0.82 0.45
N VAL A 560 3.96 1.31 0.00
CA VAL A 560 3.55 1.18 -1.41
C VAL A 560 3.41 2.56 -2.05
N THR A 561 3.90 2.69 -3.28
CA THR A 561 3.94 4.00 -3.96
C THR A 561 2.62 4.36 -4.64
N CYS A 562 1.49 4.00 -4.03
CA CYS A 562 0.14 4.44 -4.38
C CYS A 562 -0.74 4.46 -3.12
N ASP A 563 -1.93 5.06 -3.20
CA ASP A 563 -3.01 4.81 -2.23
C ASP A 563 -3.76 3.55 -2.68
N PRO A 564 -3.70 2.40 -1.95
CA PRO A 564 -4.38 1.17 -2.35
C PRO A 564 -5.90 1.33 -2.50
N THR A 565 -6.47 2.33 -1.80
CA THR A 565 -7.91 2.62 -1.76
C THR A 565 -8.34 3.64 -2.81
N ARG A 566 -7.40 4.41 -3.39
CA ARG A 566 -7.63 5.41 -4.44
C ARG A 566 -6.47 5.42 -5.43
N ARG A 567 -6.40 4.36 -6.22
CA ARG A 567 -5.23 4.00 -7.04
C ARG A 567 -4.99 4.97 -8.19
N GLU A 568 -6.03 5.65 -8.63
CA GLU A 568 -6.02 6.66 -9.68
C GLU A 568 -5.35 7.97 -9.25
N ASP A 569 -5.24 8.24 -7.94
CA ASP A 569 -4.48 9.37 -7.41
C ASP A 569 -2.99 9.03 -7.32
N PHE A 570 -2.25 9.40 -8.36
CA PHE A 570 -0.82 9.14 -8.48
C PHE A 570 0.05 9.93 -7.47
N ARG A 571 -0.51 10.90 -6.73
CA ARG A 571 0.28 11.80 -5.87
C ARG A 571 0.69 11.16 -4.55
N ASN A 572 -0.03 10.13 -4.12
CA ASN A 572 0.09 9.62 -2.77
C ASN A 572 0.95 8.36 -2.68
N VAL A 573 1.65 8.24 -1.56
CA VAL A 573 2.39 7.05 -1.13
C VAL A 573 1.80 6.63 0.21
N TYR A 574 1.37 5.37 0.28
CA TYR A 574 0.82 4.79 1.50
C TYR A 574 1.90 3.99 2.21
N LEU A 575 1.97 4.10 3.53
CA LEU A 575 2.82 3.25 4.34
C LEU A 575 2.13 2.81 5.62
N ASN A 576 2.44 1.59 6.03
CA ASN A 576 2.17 1.12 7.37
C ASN A 576 3.48 0.98 8.15
N CYS A 577 3.41 1.12 9.48
CA CYS A 577 4.56 0.90 10.33
C CYS A 577 4.13 0.49 11.73
N SER A 578 5.01 -0.26 12.38
CA SER A 578 4.82 -0.71 13.76
C SER A 578 6.02 -0.30 14.59
N PRO A 579 5.83 0.55 15.62
CA PRO A 579 6.86 0.83 16.60
C PRO A 579 7.36 -0.45 17.28
N GLY A 580 8.66 -0.53 17.53
CA GLY A 580 9.31 -1.70 18.11
C GLY A 580 9.95 -2.61 17.07
N SER A 581 10.46 -3.76 17.51
CA SER A 581 11.10 -4.71 16.61
C SER A 581 10.03 -5.34 15.70
N PRO A 582 10.18 -5.31 14.37
CA PRO A 582 9.23 -5.95 13.45
C PRO A 582 9.02 -7.44 13.73
N GLU A 583 9.97 -8.11 14.39
CA GLU A 583 9.89 -9.50 14.85
C GLU A 583 8.81 -9.73 15.91
N GLN A 584 8.46 -8.69 16.67
CA GLN A 584 7.44 -8.74 17.73
C GLN A 584 6.02 -8.50 17.19
N VAL A 585 5.90 -8.13 15.91
CA VAL A 585 4.63 -7.78 15.24
C VAL A 585 4.09 -8.94 14.38
N VAL A 586 4.87 -10.02 14.25
CA VAL A 586 4.69 -11.10 13.25
C VAL A 586 3.46 -11.99 13.49
N ASP A 587 2.79 -11.91 14.64
CA ASP A 587 1.58 -12.71 14.90
C ASP A 587 0.28 -12.10 14.36
N GLY A 588 0.33 -10.91 13.74
CA GLY A 588 -0.83 -10.22 13.20
C GLY A 588 -1.82 -9.71 14.24
N SER A 589 -1.50 -9.81 15.54
CA SER A 589 -2.36 -9.35 16.64
C SER A 589 -2.32 -7.83 16.83
N VAL A 590 -1.26 -7.18 16.36
CA VAL A 590 -1.04 -5.73 16.47
C VAL A 590 -1.30 -5.07 15.10
N LEU A 591 -2.33 -4.24 15.02
CA LEU A 591 -2.64 -3.49 13.80
C LEU A 591 -1.65 -2.34 13.64
N PRO A 592 -0.89 -2.20 12.52
CA PRO A 592 0.12 -1.17 12.29
C PRO A 592 -0.50 0.25 12.20
N GLN A 593 0.31 1.27 12.52
CA GLN A 593 -0.03 2.66 12.25
C GLN A 593 0.03 2.88 10.73
N GLN A 594 -0.85 3.72 10.21
CA GLN A 594 -1.02 3.91 8.77
C GLN A 594 -0.93 5.40 8.44
N TYR A 595 -0.14 5.71 7.42
CA TYR A 595 0.12 7.07 6.97
C TYR A 595 0.02 7.18 5.46
N LEU A 596 -0.40 8.36 5.01
CA LEU A 596 -0.45 8.72 3.60
C LEU A 596 0.36 10.00 3.41
N TYR A 597 1.23 10.03 2.41
CA TYR A 597 2.07 11.17 2.08
C TYR A 597 1.91 11.56 0.62
N ASN A 598 1.67 12.85 0.37
CA ASN A 598 1.63 13.41 -0.97
C ASN A 598 3.05 13.80 -1.39
N VAL A 599 3.58 13.10 -2.39
CA VAL A 599 4.98 13.27 -2.86
C VAL A 599 5.12 14.24 -4.02
N VAL A 600 4.05 14.92 -4.42
CA VAL A 600 4.04 15.93 -5.47
C VAL A 600 3.94 17.32 -4.85
N GLU A 601 2.85 17.59 -4.14
CA GLU A 601 2.59 18.89 -3.52
C GLU A 601 3.18 18.97 -2.10
N GLY A 602 3.40 17.83 -1.45
CA GLY A 602 3.82 17.75 -0.06
C GLY A 602 2.63 17.58 0.90
N GLY A 603 2.96 17.37 2.17
CA GLY A 603 1.96 17.05 3.21
C GLY A 603 1.84 15.54 3.45
N GLY A 604 1.30 15.21 4.61
CA GLY A 604 0.98 13.84 4.98
C GLY A 604 -0.03 13.82 6.10
N ARG A 605 -0.71 12.68 6.27
CA ARG A 605 -1.76 12.52 7.28
C ARG A 605 -1.74 11.13 7.89
N THR A 606 -2.19 11.05 9.13
CA THR A 606 -2.42 9.77 9.80
C THR A 606 -3.77 9.22 9.38
N VAL A 607 -3.75 8.03 8.78
CA VAL A 607 -4.93 7.29 8.35
C VAL A 607 -5.51 6.51 9.53
N ALA A 608 -4.67 5.79 10.27
CA ALA A 608 -5.05 5.02 11.44
C ALA A 608 -3.90 4.89 12.43
N LEU A 609 -4.21 4.89 13.73
CA LEU A 609 -3.24 4.61 14.80
C LEU A 609 -3.12 3.12 15.13
N GLY A 610 -3.88 2.25 14.48
CA GLY A 610 -3.82 0.80 14.72
C GLY A 610 -4.08 0.45 16.19
N SER A 611 -3.23 -0.39 16.76
CA SER A 611 -3.32 -0.81 18.18
C SER A 611 -2.66 0.17 19.16
N TRP A 612 -2.19 1.34 18.71
CA TRP A 612 -1.50 2.33 19.57
C TRP A 612 -2.41 3.50 19.95
N GLY A 613 -2.17 4.06 21.13
CA GLY A 613 -2.90 5.23 21.63
C GLY A 613 -2.39 6.57 21.10
N ASP A 614 -1.10 6.64 20.74
CA ASP A 614 -0.45 7.86 20.26
C ASP A 614 0.20 7.64 18.89
N GLY A 615 0.19 8.69 18.06
CA GLY A 615 0.91 8.72 16.79
C GLY A 615 2.42 8.89 16.97
N LEU A 616 3.19 8.56 15.92
CA LEU A 616 4.63 8.79 15.89
C LEU A 616 5.01 10.28 16.10
N PRO A 617 6.17 10.58 16.72
CA PRO A 617 6.66 11.96 16.86
C PRO A 617 6.79 12.71 15.52
N ALA A 618 6.64 14.04 15.54
CA ALA A 618 6.70 14.87 14.32
C ALA A 618 8.00 14.67 13.52
N ALA A 619 9.16 14.61 14.19
CA ALA A 619 10.44 14.35 13.55
C ALA A 619 10.48 12.99 12.82
N THR A 620 9.86 11.95 13.40
CA THR A 620 9.75 10.64 12.77
C THR A 620 8.82 10.70 11.55
N ARG A 621 7.68 11.40 11.66
CA ARG A 621 6.75 11.59 10.53
C ARG A 621 7.39 12.36 9.37
N ALA A 622 8.27 13.32 9.65
CA ALA A 622 9.04 14.02 8.63
C ALA A 622 10.00 13.07 7.90
N ARG A 623 10.71 12.21 8.63
CA ARG A 623 11.57 11.18 8.03
C ARG A 623 10.78 10.16 7.18
N LEU A 624 9.56 9.81 7.58
CA LEU A 624 8.67 8.96 6.78
C LEU A 624 8.18 9.65 5.49
N ALA A 625 8.02 10.99 5.50
CA ALA A 625 7.75 11.76 4.29
C ALA A 625 8.94 11.69 3.31
N ASP A 626 10.18 11.78 3.82
CA ASP A 626 11.39 11.62 2.99
C ASP A 626 11.47 10.20 2.41
N LEU A 627 11.22 9.18 3.23
CA LEU A 627 11.14 7.78 2.76
C LEU A 627 10.08 7.59 1.67
N SER A 628 8.93 8.27 1.79
CA SER A 628 7.86 8.23 0.80
C SER A 628 8.27 8.84 -0.53
N LEU A 629 8.96 9.99 -0.50
CA LEU A 629 9.55 10.59 -1.69
C LEU A 629 10.62 9.67 -2.29
N THR A 630 11.47 9.07 -1.47
CA THR A 630 12.47 8.07 -1.92
C THR A 630 11.81 6.88 -2.61
N GLY A 631 10.73 6.33 -2.06
CA GLY A 631 9.97 5.25 -2.68
C GLY A 631 9.47 5.63 -4.09
N ARG A 632 8.92 6.84 -4.25
CA ARG A 632 8.48 7.34 -5.56
C ARG A 632 9.64 7.55 -6.53
N LEU A 633 10.80 8.00 -6.07
CA LEU A 633 11.98 8.17 -6.92
C LEU A 633 12.52 6.81 -7.37
N LEU A 634 12.56 5.81 -6.48
CA LEU A 634 12.92 4.43 -6.82
C LEU A 634 11.93 3.82 -7.81
N GLN A 635 10.64 4.17 -7.73
CA GLN A 635 9.64 3.72 -8.70
C GLN A 635 10.06 4.02 -10.15
N SER A 636 10.64 5.18 -10.43
CA SER A 636 11.12 5.53 -11.79
C SER A 636 12.03 4.46 -12.41
N HIS A 637 12.83 3.75 -11.59
CA HIS A 637 13.72 2.68 -12.02
C HIS A 637 13.09 1.29 -11.92
N PHE A 638 12.38 1.02 -10.81
CA PHE A 638 11.90 -0.33 -10.49
C PHE A 638 10.54 -0.70 -11.14
N SER A 639 9.93 0.20 -11.91
CA SER A 639 8.65 -0.02 -12.61
C SER A 639 8.76 -0.74 -13.97
N GLY A 640 9.15 -2.02 -13.98
CA GLY A 640 9.08 -2.97 -15.12
C GLY A 640 9.90 -2.64 -16.40
N SER A 641 10.03 -3.55 -17.38
CA SER A 641 9.94 -5.02 -17.31
C SER A 641 11.28 -5.71 -17.03
N ASP A 642 12.42 -5.04 -17.20
CA ASP A 642 13.76 -5.51 -16.80
C ASP A 642 14.69 -4.33 -16.41
N PHE A 643 14.09 -3.31 -15.78
CA PHE A 643 14.70 -2.09 -15.20
C PHE A 643 15.22 -1.06 -16.22
N GLY A 644 14.31 -0.67 -17.12
CA GLY A 644 14.47 0.38 -18.14
C GLY A 644 13.13 1.02 -18.57
N GLY A 645 12.17 1.12 -17.65
CA GLY A 645 11.00 2.02 -17.68
C GLY A 645 10.07 1.95 -18.89
N ALA A 646 9.27 0.89 -19.05
CA ALA A 646 8.14 0.92 -19.99
C ALA A 646 6.87 1.53 -19.38
N ASP A 647 6.70 1.46 -18.05
CA ASP A 647 5.53 2.02 -17.37
C ASP A 647 5.88 2.52 -15.97
N VAL A 648 6.45 3.72 -15.89
CA VAL A 648 6.86 4.38 -14.64
C VAL A 648 5.73 4.61 -13.62
N ASP A 649 4.47 4.37 -13.99
CA ASP A 649 3.32 4.50 -13.09
C ASP A 649 3.03 3.24 -12.28
N LYS A 650 3.67 2.10 -12.60
CA LYS A 650 3.48 0.88 -11.83
C LYS A 650 4.00 1.09 -10.39
N PRO A 651 3.16 0.92 -9.37
CA PRO A 651 3.58 1.12 -7.99
C PRO A 651 4.61 0.08 -7.57
N LEU A 652 5.39 0.42 -6.54
CA LEU A 652 6.29 -0.48 -5.84
C LEU A 652 5.70 -0.89 -4.49
N ASP A 653 6.18 -2.03 -4.01
CA ASP A 653 6.04 -2.54 -2.64
C ASP A 653 7.45 -2.66 -2.04
N ILE A 654 7.69 -1.92 -0.96
CA ILE A 654 9.01 -1.74 -0.33
C ILE A 654 8.90 -2.08 1.15
N GLU A 655 9.66 -3.08 1.58
CA GLU A 655 9.83 -3.38 3.00
C GLU A 655 11.04 -2.60 3.54
N TRP A 656 10.86 -1.95 4.69
CA TRP A 656 11.88 -1.08 5.26
C TRP A 656 11.97 -1.19 6.78
N LEU A 657 13.16 -0.88 7.27
CA LEU A 657 13.52 -0.79 8.68
C LEU A 657 14.09 0.59 8.97
N MET A 658 13.84 1.13 10.16
CA MET A 658 14.48 2.34 10.68
C MET A 658 15.25 1.99 11.95
N THR A 659 16.54 2.30 11.96
CA THR A 659 17.41 2.10 13.14
C THR A 659 17.07 3.13 14.23
N GLU A 660 17.57 2.92 15.45
CA GLU A 660 17.44 3.92 16.53
C GLU A 660 18.05 5.29 16.18
N ARG A 661 19.03 5.33 15.28
CA ARG A 661 19.64 6.57 14.78
C ARG A 661 18.79 7.26 13.70
N GLY A 662 17.72 6.60 13.28
CA GLY A 662 16.84 7.03 12.22
C GLY A 662 17.34 6.74 10.82
N ASP A 663 18.26 5.80 10.64
CA ASP A 663 18.71 5.40 9.30
C ASP A 663 17.73 4.39 8.70
N PHE A 664 17.31 4.59 7.45
CA PHE A 664 16.46 3.61 6.77
C PHE A 664 17.30 2.51 6.11
N ARG A 665 16.80 1.28 6.19
CA ARG A 665 17.31 0.11 5.46
C ARG A 665 16.16 -0.53 4.70
N LEU A 666 16.25 -0.52 3.37
CA LEU A 666 15.30 -1.24 2.52
C LEU A 666 15.72 -2.71 2.50
N VAL A 667 14.81 -3.56 2.95
CA VAL A 667 15.08 -4.99 3.09
C VAL A 667 14.45 -5.80 1.97
N GLN A 668 13.53 -5.20 1.21
CA GLN A 668 12.96 -5.73 -0.01
C GLN A 668 12.42 -4.58 -0.87
N ILE A 669 12.48 -4.73 -2.19
CA ILE A 669 11.85 -3.82 -3.16
C ILE A 669 11.35 -4.66 -4.33
N ARG A 670 10.11 -4.42 -4.76
CA ARG A 670 9.50 -5.11 -5.91
C ARG A 670 8.37 -4.29 -6.52
N PRO A 671 7.99 -4.54 -7.78
CA PRO A 671 6.73 -4.05 -8.32
C PRO A 671 5.55 -4.53 -7.46
N TYR A 672 4.62 -3.63 -7.17
CA TYR A 672 3.37 -3.97 -6.49
C TYR A 672 2.40 -4.57 -7.52
N ALA A 673 2.13 -5.87 -7.37
CA ALA A 673 1.20 -6.59 -8.23
C ALA A 673 -0.23 -6.21 -7.86
N LEU A 674 -0.90 -5.50 -8.78
CA LEU A 674 -2.31 -5.08 -8.65
C LEU A 674 -3.28 -6.17 -9.06
#